data_AF-A0AAD3DHC3-F1
#
_entry.id   AF-A0AAD3DHC3-F1
#
_cell.length_a   1.000
_cell.length_b   1.000
_cell.length_c   1.000
_cell.angle_alpha   90.00
_cell.angle_beta   90.00
_cell.angle_gamma   90.00
#
_symmetry.space_group_name_H-M   'P 1'
#
loop_
_entity.id
_entity.type
_entity.pdbx_description
1 polymer ?
#
loop_
_entity_poly.entity_id
_entity_poly.type
_entity_poly.pdbx_seq_one_letter_code
_entity_poly.pdbx_strand_id
1 'polypeptide(L)'
;MEDNLKRIVAETTRLCRERGQKVDPFVAAYVASLEDARGSLDVPGVRLDSKLSAESVAAIGKQIAGILLRGADPRLKTAMMQVLMEAAYKQQRELVEKETTEQQERAGMLQRAITGPRALKGNSADAYDRFYKLVLEAVCVEAGMEAAVQDQAANAEVRAALESVFPVSGVARFLTLSEAERLAQLSELARIATGICLYNRSLGQGGAALPAAAASYLPQAHRLLRDINRCCSDVSEQLVRLHAMVSQLPPPPAADDKETAAASAAAGEEERRRALLHAEVLNRGQALQLYESLKADLQEGLDAAQQLDTELEHTILQVHDAVGGSSAVGKEVVYPLFDRLGALHTGLHQELRMLVVRQRLYDELSGLSALPPNSVLLPSTPSSTESGASKRSTAVGTSTAADALAEQLSETTLAGLDALENGSRAASGDGAADAGGSGGLEYIRPTSPSQLQPGLALAGFCAGTLARRPTGRYPLLRRANPRLGYLAYQDKVYGFATNADMQAFLADPAGCLAEVDGAVRREPLLARPLGLPPPRTTADVHAVLQAMSGTLKVDFGCQTPVHFLERNMDKDYEWNVWALRRRALALANLRDKATHSAQTAESHFKRENETQVWRPRDATVQTRVSKGQSMPRKLQYVAGLRGAPDVKMNVVRLELELGQPHQH
;
A
#
# COMPACT_ATOMS: atom_id res chain seq x y z
N MET A 1 -20.72 4.46 -9.36
CA MET A 1 -19.32 4.06 -9.62
C MET A 1 -18.85 3.03 -8.58
N GLU A 2 -18.80 3.36 -7.29
CA GLU A 2 -18.33 2.43 -6.22
C GLU A 2 -19.04 1.06 -6.23
N ASP A 3 -20.38 1.04 -6.33
CA ASP A 3 -21.14 -0.21 -6.35
C ASP A 3 -20.88 -1.07 -7.59
N ASN A 4 -20.61 -0.44 -8.74
CA ASN A 4 -20.32 -1.16 -9.98
C ASN A 4 -18.92 -1.77 -9.95
N LEU A 5 -17.93 -0.98 -9.50
CA LEU A 5 -16.55 -1.43 -9.36
C LEU A 5 -16.45 -2.60 -8.37
N LYS A 6 -17.12 -2.52 -7.22
CA LYS A 6 -17.20 -3.60 -6.24
C LYS A 6 -17.81 -4.88 -6.82
N ARG A 7 -18.86 -4.77 -7.65
CA ARG A 7 -19.48 -5.92 -8.33
C ARG A 7 -18.55 -6.56 -9.37
N ILE A 8 -17.87 -5.74 -10.18
CA ILE A 8 -16.88 -6.21 -11.16
C ILE A 8 -15.73 -6.92 -10.45
N VAL A 9 -15.20 -6.35 -9.37
CA VAL A 9 -14.12 -6.94 -8.57
C VAL A 9 -14.57 -8.25 -7.92
N ALA A 10 -15.79 -8.31 -7.36
CA ALA A 10 -16.32 -9.56 -6.80
C ALA A 10 -16.41 -10.68 -7.86
N GLU A 11 -16.92 -10.36 -9.05
CA GLU A 11 -17.00 -11.32 -10.15
C GLU A 11 -15.61 -11.74 -10.65
N THR A 12 -14.69 -10.78 -10.77
CA THR A 12 -13.31 -11.02 -11.23
C THR A 12 -12.55 -11.90 -10.25
N THR A 13 -12.63 -11.60 -8.95
CA THR A 13 -11.98 -12.38 -7.89
C THR A 13 -12.58 -13.77 -7.76
N ARG A 14 -13.89 -13.95 -8.01
CA ARG A 14 -14.54 -15.26 -8.13
C ARG A 14 -13.91 -16.08 -9.27
N LEU A 15 -13.85 -15.52 -10.48
CA LEU A 15 -13.31 -16.19 -11.67
C LEU A 15 -11.82 -16.53 -11.54
N CYS A 16 -11.01 -15.65 -10.96
CA CYS A 16 -9.60 -15.94 -10.68
C CYS A 16 -9.45 -17.06 -9.64
N ARG A 17 -10.29 -17.07 -8.60
CA ARG A 17 -10.29 -18.11 -7.55
C ARG A 17 -10.71 -19.48 -8.10
N GLU A 18 -11.71 -19.53 -8.96
CA GLU A 18 -12.13 -20.76 -9.66
C GLU A 18 -10.98 -21.38 -10.47
N ARG A 19 -10.05 -20.56 -10.95
CA ARG A 19 -8.84 -20.99 -11.67
C ARG A 19 -7.61 -21.18 -10.77
N GLY A 20 -7.79 -21.16 -9.45
CA GLY A 20 -6.75 -21.41 -8.46
C GLY A 20 -5.79 -20.25 -8.20
N GLN A 21 -6.07 -19.03 -8.68
CA GLN A 21 -5.23 -17.86 -8.43
C GLN A 21 -5.92 -16.88 -7.46
N LYS A 22 -5.21 -16.53 -6.38
CA LYS A 22 -5.66 -15.48 -5.44
C LYS A 22 -5.14 -14.14 -5.93
N VAL A 23 -6.06 -13.23 -6.23
CA VAL A 23 -5.74 -11.86 -6.68
C VAL A 23 -6.21 -10.86 -5.63
N ASP A 24 -5.41 -9.81 -5.42
CA ASP A 24 -5.76 -8.71 -4.54
C ASP A 24 -6.91 -7.86 -5.14
N PRO A 25 -7.97 -7.54 -4.37
CA PRO A 25 -9.09 -6.73 -4.84
C PRO A 25 -8.69 -5.35 -5.37
N PHE A 26 -7.68 -4.70 -4.78
CA PHE A 26 -7.21 -3.39 -5.23
C PHE A 26 -6.57 -3.46 -6.63
N VAL A 27 -5.83 -4.53 -6.91
CA VAL A 27 -5.23 -4.77 -8.23
C VAL A 27 -6.33 -4.98 -9.27
N ALA A 28 -7.35 -5.78 -8.96
CA ALA A 28 -8.48 -6.01 -9.86
C ALA A 28 -9.25 -4.70 -10.16
N ALA A 29 -9.49 -3.88 -9.14
CA ALA A 29 -10.19 -2.61 -9.26
C ALA A 29 -9.40 -1.59 -10.11
N TYR A 30 -8.08 -1.52 -9.92
CA TYR A 30 -7.24 -0.61 -10.66
C TYR A 30 -7.10 -1.01 -12.13
N VAL A 31 -6.89 -2.29 -12.42
CA VAL A 31 -6.84 -2.80 -13.80
C VAL A 31 -8.17 -2.52 -14.52
N ALA A 32 -9.31 -2.72 -13.85
CA ALA A 32 -10.62 -2.35 -14.40
C ALA A 32 -10.69 -0.87 -14.80
N SER A 33 -10.19 0.01 -13.93
CA SER A 33 -10.22 1.46 -14.11
C SER A 33 -9.25 1.94 -15.19
N LEU A 34 -8.09 1.29 -15.33
CA LEU A 34 -7.13 1.52 -16.41
C LEU A 34 -7.70 1.13 -17.77
N GLU A 35 -8.34 -0.04 -17.88
CA GLU A 35 -8.94 -0.49 -19.14
C GLU A 35 -10.15 0.37 -19.55
N ASP A 36 -10.95 0.85 -18.58
CA ASP A 36 -11.98 1.87 -18.82
C ASP A 36 -11.37 3.16 -19.39
N ALA A 37 -10.28 3.66 -18.77
CA ALA A 37 -9.60 4.87 -19.21
C ALA A 37 -9.04 4.77 -20.63
N ARG A 38 -8.51 3.59 -21.01
CA ARG A 38 -8.04 3.28 -22.36
C ARG A 38 -9.17 3.14 -23.38
N GLY A 39 -10.40 2.88 -22.92
CA GLY A 39 -11.54 2.58 -23.78
C GLY A 39 -11.47 1.17 -24.40
N SER A 40 -10.75 0.25 -23.76
CA SER A 40 -10.51 -1.12 -24.22
C SER A 40 -11.51 -2.15 -23.67
N LEU A 41 -12.55 -1.71 -22.94
CA LEU A 41 -13.56 -2.61 -22.41
C LEU A 41 -14.37 -3.24 -23.55
N ASP A 42 -14.62 -4.55 -23.47
CA ASP A 42 -15.33 -5.34 -24.50
C ASP A 42 -16.76 -4.85 -24.76
N VAL A 43 -17.31 -3.97 -23.92
CA VAL A 43 -18.65 -3.42 -24.03
C VAL A 43 -18.57 -1.98 -24.58
N PRO A 44 -18.88 -1.75 -25.87
CA PRO A 44 -18.73 -0.42 -26.48
C PRO A 44 -19.69 0.60 -25.86
N GLY A 45 -19.16 1.78 -25.52
CA GLY A 45 -19.94 2.92 -25.00
C GLY A 45 -20.33 2.84 -23.53
N VAL A 46 -19.99 1.75 -22.83
CA VAL A 46 -20.29 1.57 -21.41
C VAL A 46 -19.11 2.04 -20.57
N ARG A 47 -19.40 2.91 -19.59
CA ARG A 47 -18.42 3.48 -18.66
C ARG A 47 -18.66 2.96 -17.26
N LEU A 48 -17.61 2.82 -16.45
CA LEU A 48 -17.74 2.42 -15.02
C LEU A 48 -18.66 3.35 -14.20
N ASP A 49 -18.75 4.62 -14.60
CA ASP A 49 -19.62 5.63 -13.98
C ASP A 49 -21.10 5.50 -14.35
N SER A 50 -21.41 4.74 -15.41
CA SER A 50 -22.78 4.53 -15.88
C SER A 50 -23.48 3.37 -15.18
N LYS A 51 -24.81 3.29 -15.26
CA LYS A 51 -25.56 2.13 -14.74
C LYS A 51 -25.24 0.91 -15.60
N LEU A 52 -24.61 -0.09 -14.98
CA LEU A 52 -24.19 -1.33 -15.63
C LEU A 52 -25.25 -2.42 -15.45
N SER A 53 -25.56 -3.16 -16.54
CA SER A 53 -26.37 -4.38 -16.45
C SER A 53 -25.55 -5.52 -15.85
N ALA A 54 -26.22 -6.55 -15.32
CA ALA A 54 -25.54 -7.73 -14.78
C ALA A 54 -24.70 -8.46 -15.84
N GLU A 55 -25.17 -8.46 -17.09
CA GLU A 55 -24.46 -9.05 -18.24
C GLU A 55 -23.18 -8.29 -18.57
N SER A 56 -23.23 -6.94 -18.56
CA SER A 56 -22.04 -6.11 -18.79
C SER A 56 -21.00 -6.28 -17.67
N VAL A 57 -21.44 -6.40 -16.41
CA VAL A 57 -20.54 -6.69 -15.28
C VAL A 57 -19.85 -8.04 -15.45
N ALA A 58 -20.58 -9.07 -15.88
CA ALA A 58 -20.00 -10.40 -16.11
C ALA A 58 -19.01 -10.42 -17.28
N ALA A 59 -19.32 -9.71 -18.37
CA ALA A 59 -18.42 -9.58 -19.52
C ALA A 59 -17.11 -8.87 -19.13
N ILE A 60 -17.21 -7.72 -18.47
CA ILE A 60 -16.05 -6.95 -17.99
C ILE A 60 -15.25 -7.78 -16.97
N GLY A 61 -15.91 -8.44 -16.03
CA GLY A 61 -15.25 -9.30 -15.04
C GLY A 61 -14.47 -10.46 -15.69
N LYS A 62 -15.02 -11.07 -16.74
CA LYS A 62 -14.33 -12.12 -17.52
C LYS A 62 -13.12 -11.60 -18.27
N GLN A 63 -13.22 -10.41 -18.87
CA GLN A 63 -12.11 -9.76 -19.57
C GLN A 63 -10.96 -9.47 -18.60
N ILE A 64 -11.25 -8.81 -17.48
CA ILE A 64 -10.24 -8.44 -16.47
C ILE A 64 -9.62 -9.69 -15.85
N ALA A 65 -10.42 -10.72 -15.53
CA ALA A 65 -9.89 -11.99 -15.05
C ALA A 65 -8.92 -12.60 -16.07
N GLY A 66 -9.20 -12.50 -17.37
CA GLY A 66 -8.30 -12.92 -18.44
C GLY A 66 -6.96 -12.20 -18.44
N ILE A 67 -6.93 -10.91 -18.10
CA ILE A 67 -5.70 -10.11 -17.97
C ILE A 67 -4.93 -10.52 -16.70
N LEU A 68 -5.62 -10.61 -15.57
CA LEU A 68 -5.01 -10.91 -14.26
C LEU A 68 -4.36 -12.30 -14.20
N LEU A 69 -4.91 -13.27 -14.95
CA LEU A 69 -4.34 -14.61 -15.03
C LEU A 69 -3.01 -14.65 -15.81
N ARG A 70 -2.71 -13.62 -16.61
CA ARG A 70 -1.43 -13.45 -17.29
C ARG A 70 -0.42 -12.81 -16.34
N GLY A 71 -0.10 -13.50 -15.24
CA GLY A 71 0.80 -12.98 -14.18
C GLY A 71 2.23 -12.62 -14.63
N ALA A 72 2.62 -13.00 -15.85
CA ALA A 72 3.92 -12.65 -16.44
C ALA A 72 3.93 -11.31 -17.20
N ASP A 73 2.77 -10.65 -17.39
CA ASP A 73 2.69 -9.40 -18.16
C ASP A 73 3.36 -8.23 -17.39
N PRO A 74 4.38 -7.56 -17.96
CA PRO A 74 5.03 -6.42 -17.32
C PRO A 74 4.08 -5.24 -17.03
N ARG A 75 3.02 -5.09 -17.83
CA ARG A 75 2.00 -4.04 -17.60
C ARG A 75 1.24 -4.29 -16.31
N LEU A 76 0.83 -5.54 -16.08
CA LEU A 76 0.16 -5.95 -14.85
C LEU A 76 1.08 -5.75 -13.65
N LYS A 77 2.37 -6.12 -13.76
CA LYS A 77 3.34 -5.88 -12.69
C LYS A 77 3.51 -4.39 -12.37
N THR A 78 3.45 -3.53 -13.37
CA THR A 78 3.49 -2.07 -13.17
C THR A 78 2.25 -1.59 -12.42
N ALA A 79 1.06 -2.06 -12.83
CA ALA A 79 -0.19 -1.74 -12.16
C ALA A 79 -0.19 -2.22 -10.69
N MET A 80 0.29 -3.45 -10.44
CA MET A 80 0.47 -4.00 -9.09
C MET A 80 1.39 -3.12 -8.25
N MET A 81 2.56 -2.75 -8.79
CA MET A 81 3.52 -1.92 -8.07
C MET A 81 2.95 -0.53 -7.75
N GLN A 82 2.17 0.09 -8.64
CA GLN A 82 1.54 1.39 -8.38
C GLN A 82 0.49 1.33 -7.27
N VAL A 83 -0.36 0.31 -7.27
CA VAL A 83 -1.49 0.21 -6.32
C VAL A 83 -1.10 -0.36 -4.99
N LEU A 84 -0.31 -1.44 -4.99
CA LEU A 84 0.08 -2.13 -3.77
C LEU A 84 1.03 -1.28 -2.94
N MET A 85 1.92 -0.50 -3.57
CA MET A 85 2.72 0.48 -2.83
C MET A 85 1.85 1.56 -2.21
N GLU A 86 0.90 2.14 -2.94
CA GLU A 86 -0.01 3.15 -2.37
C GLU A 86 -0.86 2.57 -1.22
N ALA A 87 -1.34 1.33 -1.37
CA ALA A 87 -2.04 0.61 -0.31
C ALA A 87 -1.13 0.37 0.91
N ALA A 88 0.14 0.02 0.70
CA ALA A 88 1.13 -0.17 1.76
C ALA A 88 1.43 1.15 2.48
N TYR A 89 1.62 2.26 1.76
CA TYR A 89 1.78 3.61 2.35
C TYR A 89 0.58 3.97 3.22
N LYS A 90 -0.64 3.80 2.70
CA LYS A 90 -1.87 4.06 3.44
C LYS A 90 -1.97 3.18 4.69
N GLN A 91 -1.69 1.88 4.57
CA GLN A 91 -1.73 0.96 5.71
C GLN A 91 -0.71 1.33 6.79
N GLN A 92 0.54 1.63 6.42
CA GLN A 92 1.55 2.03 7.42
C GLN A 92 1.18 3.34 8.09
N ARG A 93 0.63 4.32 7.34
CA ARG A 93 0.13 5.57 7.91
C ARG A 93 -1.00 5.33 8.92
N GLU A 94 -1.99 4.51 8.56
CA GLU A 94 -3.09 4.16 9.47
C GLU A 94 -2.60 3.40 10.72
N LEU A 95 -1.55 2.57 10.60
CA LEU A 95 -0.96 1.90 11.76
C LEU A 95 -0.27 2.89 12.69
N VAL A 96 0.52 3.82 12.17
CA VAL A 96 1.17 4.88 12.96
C VAL A 96 0.12 5.80 13.60
N GLU A 97 -0.91 6.19 12.87
CA GLU A 97 -2.03 6.98 13.39
C GLU A 97 -2.76 6.22 14.50
N LYS A 98 -3.03 4.91 14.34
CA LYS A 98 -3.63 4.09 15.39
C LYS A 98 -2.75 4.00 16.63
N GLU A 99 -1.48 3.65 16.48
CA GLU A 99 -0.54 3.56 17.60
C GLU A 99 -0.41 4.89 18.35
N THR A 100 -0.36 6.01 17.63
CA THR A 100 -0.29 7.35 18.25
C THR A 100 -1.60 7.71 18.95
N THR A 101 -2.77 7.38 18.39
CA THR A 101 -4.06 7.59 19.05
C THR A 101 -4.23 6.72 20.29
N GLU A 102 -3.85 5.44 20.26
CA GLU A 102 -3.89 4.55 21.42
C GLU A 102 -2.97 5.04 22.55
N GLN A 103 -1.77 5.51 22.19
CA GLN A 103 -0.83 6.12 23.14
C GLN A 103 -1.41 7.41 23.75
N GLN A 104 -2.02 8.28 22.92
CA GLN A 104 -2.68 9.51 23.39
C GLN A 104 -3.90 9.23 24.27
N GLU A 105 -4.71 8.22 23.95
CA GLU A 105 -5.86 7.82 24.75
C GLU A 105 -5.43 7.29 26.13
N ARG A 106 -4.40 6.44 26.17
CA ARG A 106 -3.79 5.97 27.43
C ARG A 106 -3.21 7.10 28.24
N ALA A 107 -2.39 7.96 27.64
CA ALA A 107 -1.83 9.13 28.30
C ALA A 107 -2.96 10.02 28.85
N GLY A 108 -4.00 10.29 28.07
CA GLY A 108 -5.15 11.09 28.48
C GLY A 108 -6.00 10.45 29.57
N MET A 109 -6.08 9.11 29.65
CA MET A 109 -6.72 8.40 30.77
C MET A 109 -5.91 8.56 32.07
N LEU A 110 -4.59 8.38 32.01
CA LEU A 110 -3.70 8.54 33.16
C LEU A 110 -3.63 9.99 33.64
N GLN A 111 -3.53 10.95 32.70
CA GLN A 111 -3.59 12.38 32.96
C GLN A 111 -4.87 12.75 33.73
N ARG A 112 -6.04 12.36 33.23
CA ARG A 112 -7.33 12.62 33.91
C ARG A 112 -7.41 11.99 35.30
N ALA A 113 -6.80 10.80 35.48
CA ALA A 113 -6.74 10.15 36.78
C ALA A 113 -5.87 10.92 37.79
N ILE A 114 -4.78 11.55 37.32
CA ILE A 114 -3.82 12.32 38.12
C ILE A 114 -4.29 13.75 38.38
N THR A 115 -4.90 14.40 37.38
CA THR A 115 -5.28 15.83 37.46
C THR A 115 -6.70 16.04 37.97
N GLY A 116 -7.54 15.00 37.92
CA GLY A 116 -8.94 15.09 38.34
C GLY A 116 -9.15 15.41 39.83
N PRO A 117 -10.36 15.86 40.21
CA PRO A 117 -10.68 16.29 41.58
C PRO A 117 -10.68 15.16 42.62
N ARG A 118 -10.58 13.90 42.20
CA ARG A 118 -10.50 12.70 43.06
C ARG A 118 -9.17 11.95 42.92
N ALA A 119 -8.13 12.63 42.42
CA ALA A 119 -6.80 12.06 42.19
C ALA A 119 -6.21 11.35 43.42
N LEU A 120 -6.43 11.90 44.63
CA LEU A 120 -6.05 11.26 45.89
C LEU A 120 -7.29 10.81 46.68
N LYS A 121 -7.39 9.51 47.00
CA LYS A 121 -8.43 8.96 47.89
C LYS A 121 -7.87 8.74 49.30
N GLY A 122 -8.02 9.75 50.16
CA GLY A 122 -7.58 9.70 51.56
C GLY A 122 -6.20 10.32 51.79
N ASN A 123 -5.81 10.48 53.07
CA ASN A 123 -4.59 11.18 53.48
C ASN A 123 -3.58 10.24 54.17
N SER A 124 -3.58 8.95 53.82
CA SER A 124 -2.65 7.95 54.38
C SER A 124 -1.39 7.81 53.53
N ALA A 125 -0.28 7.36 54.13
CA ALA A 125 0.97 7.07 53.41
C ALA A 125 0.73 6.14 52.20
N ASP A 126 -0.08 5.08 52.37
CA ASP A 126 -0.47 4.17 51.30
C ASP A 126 -1.20 4.86 50.13
N ALA A 127 -1.97 5.93 50.39
CA ALA A 127 -2.65 6.69 49.35
C ALA A 127 -1.67 7.53 48.53
N TYR A 128 -0.68 8.13 49.19
CA TYR A 128 0.42 8.84 48.52
C TYR A 128 1.26 7.89 47.65
N ASP A 129 1.59 6.70 48.15
CA ASP A 129 2.36 5.71 47.38
C ASP A 129 1.60 5.21 46.14
N ARG A 130 0.29 4.98 46.26
CA ARG A 130 -0.55 4.59 45.11
C ARG A 130 -0.62 5.69 44.06
N PHE A 131 -0.78 6.95 44.50
CA PHE A 131 -0.76 8.09 43.60
C PHE A 131 0.60 8.24 42.91
N TYR A 132 1.70 8.08 43.65
CA TYR A 132 3.05 8.16 43.10
C TYR A 132 3.30 7.08 42.03
N LYS A 133 2.79 5.85 42.24
CA LYS A 133 2.84 4.80 41.22
C LYS A 133 2.07 5.16 39.95
N LEU A 134 0.92 5.82 40.08
CA LEU A 134 0.16 6.31 38.92
C LEU A 134 0.92 7.42 38.17
N VAL A 135 1.57 8.34 38.88
CA VAL A 135 2.42 9.37 38.27
C VAL A 135 3.59 8.74 37.53
N LEU A 136 4.24 7.73 38.13
CA LEU A 136 5.32 6.98 37.48
C LEU A 136 4.85 6.29 36.19
N GLU A 137 3.69 5.64 36.22
CA GLU A 137 3.10 5.01 35.03
C GLU A 137 2.81 6.04 33.94
N ALA A 138 2.24 7.20 34.30
CA ALA A 138 1.99 8.28 33.35
C ALA A 138 3.28 8.85 32.74
N VAL A 139 4.33 9.05 33.54
CA VAL A 139 5.65 9.48 33.07
C VAL A 139 6.24 8.47 32.09
N CYS A 140 6.16 7.17 32.38
CA CYS A 140 6.63 6.13 31.46
C CYS A 140 5.88 6.15 30.13
N VAL A 141 4.55 6.33 30.13
CA VAL A 141 3.73 6.38 28.91
C VAL A 141 4.00 7.64 28.09
N GLU A 142 4.07 8.80 28.73
CA GLU A 142 4.37 10.08 28.06
C GLU A 142 5.78 10.09 27.45
N ALA A 143 6.76 9.51 28.15
CA ALA A 143 8.13 9.37 27.65
C ALA A 143 8.31 8.27 26.59
N GLY A 144 7.26 7.49 26.28
CA GLY A 144 7.36 6.35 25.34
C GLY A 144 8.17 5.16 25.87
N MET A 145 8.34 5.07 27.20
CA MET A 145 9.05 4.01 27.92
C MET A 145 8.07 2.96 28.49
N GLU A 146 7.05 2.55 27.73
CA GLU A 146 6.01 1.63 28.23
C GLU A 146 6.57 0.27 28.68
N ALA A 147 7.66 -0.19 28.06
CA ALA A 147 8.36 -1.40 28.47
C ALA A 147 8.87 -1.32 29.94
N ALA A 148 9.23 -0.12 30.40
CA ALA A 148 9.68 0.13 31.77
C ALA A 148 8.54 0.01 32.81
N VAL A 149 7.28 -0.02 32.39
CA VAL A 149 6.15 -0.32 33.30
C VAL A 149 6.16 -1.80 33.69
N GLN A 150 6.61 -2.68 32.80
CA GLN A 150 6.61 -4.14 33.01
C GLN A 150 7.93 -4.66 33.57
N ASP A 151 9.06 -4.10 33.14
CA ASP A 151 10.38 -4.50 33.63
C ASP A 151 10.73 -3.82 34.97
N GLN A 152 11.02 -4.62 35.98
CA GLN A 152 11.31 -4.16 37.34
C GLN A 152 12.61 -3.33 37.42
N ALA A 153 13.63 -3.67 36.62
CA ALA A 153 14.91 -2.93 36.63
C ALA A 153 14.75 -1.55 36.00
N ALA A 154 14.14 -1.50 34.83
CA ALA A 154 13.77 -0.26 34.16
C ALA A 154 12.81 0.61 34.99
N ASN A 155 11.81 0.00 35.65
CA ASN A 155 10.88 0.71 36.52
C ASN A 155 11.60 1.41 37.67
N ALA A 156 12.55 0.71 38.31
CA ALA A 156 13.35 1.26 39.39
C ALA A 156 14.22 2.43 38.93
N GLU A 157 14.75 2.37 37.71
CA GLU A 157 15.54 3.46 37.10
C GLU A 157 14.69 4.73 36.89
N VAL A 158 13.53 4.61 36.22
CA VAL A 158 12.64 5.76 35.99
C VAL A 158 12.12 6.29 37.33
N ARG A 159 11.84 5.41 38.29
CA ARG A 159 11.42 5.81 39.64
C ARG A 159 12.50 6.63 40.34
N ALA A 160 13.76 6.20 40.29
CA ALA A 160 14.87 6.93 40.89
C ALA A 160 15.07 8.31 40.24
N ALA A 161 14.95 8.38 38.91
CA ALA A 161 14.99 9.65 38.18
C ALA A 161 13.82 10.56 38.60
N LEU A 162 12.60 10.03 38.69
CA LEU A 162 11.43 10.78 39.12
C LEU A 162 11.55 11.25 40.58
N GLU A 163 12.04 10.42 41.51
CA GLU A 163 12.23 10.78 42.92
C GLU A 163 13.23 11.93 43.10
N SER A 164 14.21 12.07 42.19
CA SER A 164 15.19 13.16 42.22
C SER A 164 14.59 14.54 41.88
N VAL A 165 13.53 14.57 41.07
CA VAL A 165 12.87 15.81 40.62
C VAL A 165 11.59 16.07 41.41
N PHE A 166 10.84 15.00 41.64
CA PHE A 166 9.54 14.95 42.29
C PHE A 166 9.55 13.89 43.41
N PRO A 167 10.02 14.24 44.62
CA PRO A 167 9.98 13.32 45.76
C PRO A 167 8.54 13.10 46.24
N VAL A 168 8.30 11.98 46.93
CA VAL A 168 6.96 11.63 47.47
C VAL A 168 6.40 12.73 48.39
N SER A 169 7.27 13.46 49.11
CA SER A 169 6.87 14.62 49.93
C SER A 169 6.31 15.79 49.12
N GLY A 170 6.66 15.90 47.83
CA GLY A 170 6.17 16.92 46.90
C GLY A 170 4.74 16.69 46.41
N VAL A 171 4.18 15.49 46.61
CA VAL A 171 2.83 15.13 46.13
C VAL A 171 1.75 16.03 46.74
N ALA A 172 1.85 16.36 48.04
CA ALA A 172 0.87 17.22 48.70
C ALA A 172 0.77 18.61 48.04
N ARG A 173 1.92 19.20 47.65
CA ARG A 173 1.97 20.49 46.94
C ARG A 173 1.46 20.36 45.50
N PHE A 174 1.77 19.25 44.82
CA PHE A 174 1.29 19.01 43.46
C PHE A 174 -0.24 19.00 43.39
N LEU A 175 -0.90 18.42 44.39
CA LEU A 175 -2.36 18.34 44.46
C LEU A 175 -3.04 19.70 44.71
N THR A 176 -2.33 20.72 45.19
CA THR A 176 -2.92 22.07 45.38
C THR A 176 -2.96 22.89 44.10
N LEU A 177 -2.25 22.48 43.05
CA LEU A 177 -2.19 23.18 41.76
C LEU A 177 -3.49 23.04 40.99
N SER A 178 -3.72 23.93 40.02
CA SER A 178 -4.84 23.81 39.08
C SER A 178 -4.68 22.60 38.15
N GLU A 179 -5.76 22.16 37.50
CA GLU A 179 -5.72 21.03 36.57
C GLU A 179 -4.75 21.28 35.40
N ALA A 180 -4.76 22.50 34.85
CA ALA A 180 -3.88 22.91 33.76
C ALA A 180 -2.39 22.91 34.18
N GLU A 181 -2.08 23.42 35.36
CA GLU A 181 -0.71 23.42 35.90
C GLU A 181 -0.21 22.00 36.18
N ARG A 182 -1.08 21.10 36.67
CA ARG A 182 -0.72 19.69 36.89
C ARG A 182 -0.41 18.97 35.58
N LEU A 183 -1.17 19.22 34.52
CA LEU A 183 -0.89 18.66 33.19
C LEU A 183 0.46 19.15 32.65
N ALA A 184 0.71 20.46 32.71
CA ALA A 184 1.97 21.05 32.27
C ALA A 184 3.15 20.46 33.05
N GLN A 185 3.04 20.39 34.38
CA GLN A 185 4.08 19.79 35.23
C GLN A 185 4.28 18.30 34.95
N LEU A 186 3.23 17.52 34.68
CA LEU A 186 3.40 16.10 34.37
C LEU A 186 4.24 15.90 33.09
N SER A 187 3.94 16.69 32.05
CA SER A 187 4.70 16.65 30.78
C SER A 187 6.16 17.09 30.94
N GLU A 188 6.43 18.02 31.85
CA GLU A 188 7.78 18.48 32.18
C GLU A 188 8.52 17.42 33.00
N LEU A 189 7.87 16.81 34.00
CA LEU A 189 8.42 15.73 34.80
C LEU A 189 8.79 14.52 33.93
N ALA A 190 7.98 14.20 32.92
CA ALA A 190 8.29 13.13 31.99
C ALA A 190 9.57 13.40 31.21
N ARG A 191 9.70 14.59 30.61
CA ARG A 191 10.89 15.00 29.85
C ARG A 191 12.15 15.07 30.71
N ILE A 192 12.06 15.69 31.90
CA ILE A 192 13.19 15.79 32.83
C ILE A 192 13.62 14.39 33.32
N ALA A 193 12.67 13.53 33.70
CA ALA A 193 12.99 12.16 34.13
C ALA A 193 13.70 11.37 33.02
N THR A 194 13.24 11.48 31.76
CA THR A 194 13.93 10.90 30.60
C THR A 194 15.34 11.47 30.42
N GLY A 195 15.52 12.79 30.57
CA GLY A 195 16.82 13.45 30.53
C GLY A 195 17.80 12.94 31.58
N ILE A 196 17.31 12.70 32.80
CA ILE A 196 18.12 12.14 33.90
C ILE A 196 18.50 10.69 33.61
N CYS A 197 17.59 9.86 33.11
CA CYS A 197 17.91 8.51 32.68
C CYS A 197 18.99 8.51 31.57
N LEU A 198 18.93 9.46 30.62
CA LEU A 198 19.93 9.59 29.54
C LEU A 198 21.30 9.97 30.08
N TYR A 199 21.34 10.90 31.03
CA TYR A 199 22.58 11.29 31.69
C TYR A 199 23.17 10.15 32.52
N ASN A 200 22.34 9.43 33.29
CA ASN A 200 22.75 8.26 34.07
C ASN A 200 23.31 7.15 33.17
N ARG A 201 22.71 6.94 31.99
CA ARG A 201 23.26 6.06 30.95
C ARG A 201 24.63 6.53 30.47
N SER A 202 24.85 7.83 30.29
CA SER A 202 26.16 8.38 29.88
C SER A 202 27.26 8.15 30.93
N LEU A 203 26.90 8.02 32.21
CA LEU A 203 27.79 7.67 33.31
C LEU A 203 28.04 6.15 33.44
N GLY A 204 27.40 5.33 32.61
CA GLY A 204 27.39 3.87 32.75
C GLY A 204 26.55 3.35 33.93
N GLN A 205 25.71 4.21 34.52
CA GLN A 205 24.86 3.91 35.68
C GLN A 205 23.38 3.86 35.26
N GLY A 206 22.99 2.89 34.42
CA GLY A 206 21.59 2.74 33.97
C GLY A 206 21.46 2.61 32.46
N GLY A 207 20.29 2.94 31.93
CA GLY A 207 19.93 2.83 30.52
C GLY A 207 19.05 1.61 30.19
N ALA A 208 18.52 0.90 31.18
CA ALA A 208 17.61 -0.23 30.99
C ALA A 208 16.20 0.24 30.57
N ALA A 209 15.77 1.40 31.08
CA ALA A 209 14.48 1.98 30.75
C ALA A 209 14.41 2.64 29.36
N LEU A 210 15.54 3.08 28.84
CA LEU A 210 15.61 3.81 27.59
C LEU A 210 15.65 2.85 26.40
N PRO A 211 14.78 3.00 25.40
CA PRO A 211 14.92 2.28 24.15
C PRO A 211 16.27 2.62 23.52
N ALA A 212 16.88 1.64 22.85
CA ALA A 212 18.17 1.80 22.16
C ALA A 212 18.05 2.66 20.88
N ALA A 213 17.34 3.80 20.93
CA ALA A 213 16.95 4.57 19.76
C ALA A 213 18.16 5.10 18.97
N ALA A 214 19.05 5.86 19.61
CA ALA A 214 20.23 6.46 18.97
C ALA A 214 21.20 5.42 18.40
N ALA A 215 21.64 4.48 19.25
CA ALA A 215 22.64 3.48 18.90
C ALA A 215 22.17 2.50 17.80
N SER A 216 20.85 2.33 17.66
CA SER A 216 20.27 1.40 16.69
C SER A 216 19.86 2.08 15.38
N TYR A 217 19.49 3.37 15.40
CA TYR A 217 18.98 4.09 14.24
C TYR A 217 20.01 4.25 13.12
N LEU A 218 21.11 4.97 13.37
CA LEU A 218 22.07 5.34 12.34
C LEU A 218 22.64 4.12 11.60
N PRO A 219 23.06 3.03 12.27
CA PRO A 219 23.54 1.84 11.56
C PRO A 219 22.47 1.17 10.70
N GLN A 220 21.21 1.12 11.15
CA GLN A 220 20.10 0.54 10.40
C GLN A 220 19.73 1.39 9.19
N ALA A 221 19.63 2.71 9.36
CA ALA A 221 19.31 3.65 8.29
C ALA A 221 20.40 3.64 7.19
N HIS A 222 21.68 3.61 7.56
CA HIS A 222 22.77 3.51 6.57
C HIS A 222 22.77 2.17 5.82
N ARG A 223 22.40 1.05 6.48
CA ARG A 223 22.25 -0.24 5.80
C ARG A 223 21.12 -0.19 4.78
N LEU A 224 19.94 0.28 5.19
CA LEU A 224 18.80 0.43 4.30
C LEU A 224 19.12 1.38 3.12
N LEU A 225 19.81 2.49 3.37
CA LEU A 225 20.24 3.41 2.32
C LEU A 225 21.19 2.74 1.33
N ARG A 226 22.11 1.90 1.79
CA ARG A 226 23.01 1.12 0.92
C ARG A 226 22.22 0.14 0.06
N ASP A 227 21.23 -0.54 0.64
CA ASP A 227 20.40 -1.51 -0.06
C ASP A 227 19.52 -0.84 -1.12
N ILE A 228 18.89 0.30 -0.80
CA ILE A 228 18.14 1.10 -1.77
C ILE A 228 19.04 1.60 -2.89
N ASN A 229 20.23 2.12 -2.59
CA ASN A 229 21.18 2.58 -3.62
C ASN A 229 21.63 1.45 -4.55
N ARG A 230 21.81 0.24 -4.02
CA ARG A 230 22.08 -0.95 -4.82
C ARG A 230 20.91 -1.24 -5.75
N CYS A 231 19.68 -1.27 -5.24
CA CYS A 231 18.48 -1.47 -6.05
C CYS A 231 18.33 -0.40 -7.16
N CYS A 232 18.56 0.88 -6.86
CA CYS A 232 18.55 1.95 -7.86
C CYS A 232 19.58 1.70 -8.97
N SER A 233 20.80 1.27 -8.59
CA SER A 233 21.89 0.98 -9.53
C SER A 233 21.55 -0.23 -10.42
N ASP A 234 21.06 -1.32 -9.82
CA ASP A 234 20.67 -2.55 -10.52
C ASP A 234 19.51 -2.28 -11.50
N VAL A 235 18.49 -1.53 -11.09
CA VAL A 235 17.35 -1.15 -11.96
C VAL A 235 17.80 -0.18 -13.05
N SER A 236 18.72 0.74 -12.77
CA SER A 236 19.28 1.64 -13.78
C SER A 236 20.06 0.86 -14.85
N GLU A 237 20.85 -0.13 -14.46
CA GLU A 237 21.55 -1.01 -15.40
C GLU A 237 20.56 -1.83 -16.24
N GLN A 238 19.50 -2.36 -15.62
CA GLN A 238 18.42 -3.05 -16.33
C GLN A 238 17.77 -2.14 -17.39
N LEU A 239 17.48 -0.88 -17.05
CA LEU A 239 16.93 0.10 -18.00
C LEU A 239 17.87 0.34 -19.18
N VAL A 240 19.17 0.52 -18.93
CA VAL A 240 20.18 0.69 -20.00
C VAL A 240 20.19 -0.53 -20.93
N ARG A 241 20.14 -1.74 -20.38
CA ARG A 241 20.05 -2.99 -21.17
C ARG A 241 18.77 -3.02 -22.01
N LEU A 242 17.61 -2.69 -21.43
CA LEU A 242 16.35 -2.65 -22.19
C LEU A 242 16.38 -1.61 -23.29
N HIS A 243 16.93 -0.42 -23.04
CA HIS A 243 17.07 0.62 -24.06
C HIS A 243 17.95 0.16 -25.22
N ALA A 244 19.04 -0.58 -24.95
CA ALA A 244 19.86 -1.19 -25.98
C ALA A 244 19.12 -2.29 -26.77
N MET A 245 18.27 -3.08 -26.11
CA MET A 245 17.44 -4.07 -26.80
C MET A 245 16.38 -3.43 -27.68
N VAL A 246 15.79 -2.32 -27.23
CA VAL A 246 14.80 -1.56 -27.99
C VAL A 246 15.43 -0.87 -29.20
N SER A 247 16.66 -0.35 -29.08
CA SER A 247 17.36 0.29 -30.19
C SER A 247 17.82 -0.68 -31.28
N GLN A 248 17.94 -1.97 -30.97
CA GLN A 248 18.24 -3.04 -31.92
C GLN A 248 17.02 -3.53 -32.70
N LEU A 249 15.80 -3.09 -32.36
CA LEU A 249 14.60 -3.48 -33.09
C LEU A 249 14.56 -2.77 -34.46
N PRO A 250 14.13 -3.46 -35.54
CA PRO A 250 13.91 -2.82 -36.83
C PRO A 250 12.89 -1.68 -36.72
N PRO A 251 12.93 -0.66 -37.60
CA PRO A 251 11.92 0.39 -37.61
C PRO A 251 10.52 -0.21 -37.92
N PRO A 252 9.43 0.41 -37.44
CA PRO A 252 8.08 -0.06 -37.75
C PRO A 252 7.88 -0.08 -39.28
N PRO A 253 7.22 -1.11 -39.84
CA PRO A 253 6.94 -1.17 -41.28
C PRO A 253 6.10 0.04 -41.70
N ALA A 254 6.44 0.63 -42.84
CA ALA A 254 5.66 1.71 -43.44
C ALA A 254 4.30 1.16 -43.86
N ALA A 255 3.23 1.96 -43.72
CA ALA A 255 1.85 1.51 -43.93
C ALA A 255 1.52 1.06 -45.37
N ASP A 256 2.44 1.23 -46.32
CA ASP A 256 2.21 1.09 -47.76
C ASP A 256 2.79 -0.19 -48.39
N ASP A 257 3.51 -1.01 -47.62
CA ASP A 257 4.13 -2.22 -48.17
C ASP A 257 3.14 -3.40 -48.18
N LYS A 258 2.76 -3.82 -49.39
CA LYS A 258 1.95 -5.04 -49.61
C LYS A 258 2.75 -6.27 -49.20
N GLU A 259 2.68 -6.65 -47.95
CA GLU A 259 3.43 -7.77 -47.38
C GLU A 259 2.80 -9.14 -47.67
N THR A 260 3.66 -10.15 -47.85
CA THR A 260 3.28 -11.57 -47.94
C THR A 260 2.85 -12.12 -46.58
N ALA A 261 2.08 -13.22 -46.55
CA ALA A 261 1.57 -13.81 -45.30
C ALA A 261 2.67 -14.14 -44.27
N ALA A 262 3.87 -14.56 -44.71
CA ALA A 262 5.02 -14.81 -43.84
C ALA A 262 5.66 -13.53 -43.27
N ALA A 263 5.72 -12.47 -44.08
CA ALA A 263 6.19 -11.15 -43.62
C ALA A 263 5.22 -10.53 -42.61
N SER A 264 3.90 -10.67 -42.83
CA SER A 264 2.89 -10.20 -41.87
C SER A 264 2.92 -10.91 -40.52
N ALA A 265 3.31 -12.19 -40.50
CA ALA A 265 3.45 -12.97 -39.27
C ALA A 265 4.74 -12.61 -38.49
N ALA A 266 5.85 -12.40 -39.20
CA ALA A 266 7.11 -11.92 -38.62
C ALA A 266 6.97 -10.49 -38.07
N ALA A 267 6.34 -9.58 -38.83
CA ALA A 267 6.02 -8.22 -38.39
C ALA A 267 5.12 -8.22 -37.14
N GLY A 268 4.17 -9.16 -37.05
CA GLY A 268 3.33 -9.34 -35.87
C GLY A 268 4.12 -9.79 -34.63
N GLU A 269 5.12 -10.65 -34.78
CA GLU A 269 5.96 -11.11 -33.67
C GLU A 269 6.94 -10.03 -33.21
N GLU A 270 7.52 -9.28 -34.14
CA GLU A 270 8.37 -8.12 -33.83
C GLU A 270 7.61 -7.02 -33.10
N GLU A 271 6.36 -6.75 -33.50
CA GLU A 271 5.51 -5.77 -32.82
C GLU A 271 5.12 -6.23 -31.41
N ARG A 272 4.86 -7.53 -31.19
CA ARG A 272 4.66 -8.09 -29.84
C ARG A 272 5.91 -7.95 -28.99
N ARG A 273 7.09 -8.25 -29.56
CA ARG A 273 8.38 -8.08 -28.88
C ARG A 273 8.63 -6.62 -28.51
N ARG A 274 8.32 -5.68 -29.41
CA ARG A 274 8.41 -4.24 -29.16
C ARG A 274 7.48 -3.83 -28.02
N ALA A 275 6.21 -4.23 -28.06
CA ALA A 275 5.24 -3.93 -27.01
C ALA A 275 5.69 -4.45 -25.63
N LEU A 276 6.24 -5.67 -25.59
CA LEU A 276 6.76 -6.30 -24.37
C LEU A 276 7.96 -5.53 -23.81
N LEU A 277 8.94 -5.18 -24.66
CA LEU A 277 10.13 -4.43 -24.22
C LEU A 277 9.77 -3.04 -23.72
N HIS A 278 8.85 -2.33 -24.38
CA HIS A 278 8.36 -1.04 -23.91
C HIS A 278 7.61 -1.15 -22.57
N ALA A 279 6.82 -2.22 -22.38
CA ALA A 279 6.16 -2.47 -21.11
C ALA A 279 7.16 -2.78 -19.98
N GLU A 280 8.24 -3.51 -20.28
CA GLU A 280 9.32 -3.78 -19.31
C GLU A 280 10.08 -2.49 -18.97
N VAL A 281 10.37 -1.61 -19.95
CA VAL A 281 10.99 -0.30 -19.70
C VAL A 281 10.12 0.53 -18.76
N LEU A 282 8.81 0.56 -18.99
CA LEU A 282 7.86 1.23 -18.12
C LEU A 282 7.88 0.65 -16.70
N ASN A 283 7.86 -0.68 -16.59
CA ASN A 283 7.90 -1.38 -15.31
C ASN A 283 9.17 -1.05 -14.51
N ARG A 284 10.35 -1.15 -15.14
CA ARG A 284 11.62 -0.81 -14.49
C ARG A 284 11.72 0.68 -14.16
N GLY A 285 11.19 1.56 -15.02
CA GLY A 285 11.14 2.99 -14.75
C GLY A 285 10.25 3.36 -13.56
N GLN A 286 9.11 2.69 -13.40
CA GLN A 286 8.26 2.83 -12.22
C GLN A 286 8.96 2.36 -10.94
N ALA A 287 9.69 1.25 -11.01
CA ALA A 287 10.46 0.74 -9.87
C ALA A 287 11.55 1.74 -9.46
N LEU A 288 12.31 2.26 -10.42
CA LEU A 288 13.35 3.25 -10.17
C LEU A 288 12.80 4.50 -9.47
N GLN A 289 11.68 5.05 -9.97
CA GLN A 289 11.03 6.22 -9.37
C GLN A 289 10.64 5.96 -7.90
N LEU A 290 10.07 4.80 -7.60
CA LEU A 290 9.65 4.45 -6.23
C LEU A 290 10.85 4.23 -5.29
N TYR A 291 11.94 3.64 -5.77
CA TYR A 291 13.16 3.54 -4.98
C TYR A 291 13.80 4.91 -4.74
N GLU A 292 13.76 5.81 -5.72
CA GLU A 292 14.27 7.17 -5.56
C GLU A 292 13.42 8.01 -4.59
N SER A 293 12.10 7.87 -4.60
CA SER A 293 11.25 8.53 -3.61
C SER A 293 11.54 8.00 -2.21
N LEU A 294 11.62 6.68 -2.04
CA LEU A 294 11.94 6.07 -0.74
C LEU A 294 13.35 6.45 -0.27
N LYS A 295 14.30 6.59 -1.19
CA LYS A 295 15.65 7.08 -0.91
C LYS A 295 15.61 8.52 -0.38
N ALA A 296 14.87 9.42 -1.06
CA ALA A 296 14.75 10.81 -0.63
C ALA A 296 14.13 10.90 0.77
N ASP A 297 13.03 10.17 1.02
CA ASP A 297 12.35 10.13 2.33
C ASP A 297 13.25 9.58 3.45
N LEU A 298 14.13 8.61 3.13
CA LEU A 298 15.10 8.07 4.07
C LEU A 298 16.27 9.05 4.31
N GLN A 299 16.73 9.76 3.29
CA GLN A 299 17.78 10.77 3.43
C GLN A 299 17.31 11.93 4.31
N GLU A 300 16.09 12.42 4.13
CA GLU A 300 15.50 13.44 5.00
C GLU A 300 15.45 12.98 6.46
N GLY A 301 15.00 11.75 6.71
CA GLY A 301 15.00 11.17 8.06
C GLY A 301 16.41 10.93 8.63
N LEU A 302 17.40 10.65 7.78
CA LEU A 302 18.78 10.47 8.20
C LEU A 302 19.40 11.81 8.62
N ASP A 303 19.18 12.87 7.83
CA ASP A 303 19.65 14.21 8.12
C ASP A 303 18.99 14.75 9.41
N ALA A 304 17.69 14.55 9.58
CA ALA A 304 16.97 14.92 10.80
C ALA A 304 17.50 14.18 12.03
N ALA A 305 17.71 12.86 11.93
CA ALA A 305 18.25 12.07 13.04
C ALA A 305 19.69 12.44 13.39
N GLN A 306 20.55 12.75 12.40
CA GLN A 306 21.92 13.22 12.65
C GLN A 306 21.91 14.57 13.38
N GLN A 307 21.03 15.49 13.00
CA GLN A 307 20.86 16.77 13.71
C GLN A 307 20.42 16.54 15.16
N LEU A 308 19.43 15.68 15.38
CA LEU A 308 18.96 15.34 16.73
C LEU A 308 20.05 14.67 17.59
N ASP A 309 20.82 13.75 17.01
CA ASP A 309 21.88 13.01 17.71
C ASP A 309 23.05 13.94 18.09
N THR A 310 23.49 14.80 17.17
CA THR A 310 24.54 15.79 17.44
C THR A 310 24.11 16.80 18.51
N GLU A 311 22.87 17.28 18.47
CA GLU A 311 22.32 18.14 19.52
C GLU A 311 22.20 17.42 20.87
N LEU A 312 21.82 16.14 20.86
CA LEU A 312 21.72 15.32 22.06
C LEU A 312 23.10 15.14 22.71
N GLU A 313 24.12 14.76 21.94
CA GLU A 313 25.50 14.62 22.42
C GLU A 313 26.03 15.93 23.00
N HIS A 314 25.83 17.04 22.29
CA HIS A 314 26.24 18.36 22.75
C HIS A 314 25.54 18.75 24.07
N THR A 315 24.23 18.50 24.17
CA THR A 315 23.47 18.79 25.39
C THR A 315 23.90 17.89 26.56
N ILE A 316 24.27 16.63 26.31
CA ILE A 316 24.84 15.73 27.34
C ILE A 316 26.15 16.31 27.88
N LEU A 317 27.03 16.83 27.02
CA LEU A 317 28.28 17.47 27.45
C LEU A 317 28.01 18.72 28.31
N GLN A 318 27.03 19.55 27.92
CA GLN A 318 26.61 20.69 28.73
C GLN A 318 26.11 20.28 30.11
N VAL A 319 25.39 19.15 30.22
CA VAL A 319 24.98 18.60 31.50
C VAL A 319 26.19 18.14 32.31
N HIS A 320 27.16 17.45 31.70
CA HIS A 320 28.40 17.06 32.39
C HIS A 320 29.15 18.27 32.94
N ASP A 321 29.27 19.35 32.16
CA ASP A 321 29.93 20.58 32.59
C ASP A 321 29.15 21.30 33.71
N ALA A 322 27.82 21.34 33.60
CA ALA A 322 26.96 21.96 34.60
C ALA A 322 26.91 21.19 35.93
N VAL A 323 26.95 19.85 35.87
CA VAL A 323 26.97 18.99 37.05
C VAL A 323 28.36 18.94 37.68
N GLY A 324 29.41 18.83 36.85
CA GLY A 324 30.80 18.82 37.26
C GLY A 324 31.11 17.85 38.41
N GLY A 325 32.11 18.19 39.23
CA GLY A 325 32.41 17.48 40.48
C GLY A 325 31.62 17.98 41.70
N SER A 326 30.57 18.78 41.49
CA SER A 326 29.85 19.45 42.58
C SER A 326 28.85 18.50 43.25
N SER A 327 28.85 18.47 44.58
CA SER A 327 27.91 17.65 45.36
C SER A 327 26.47 18.17 45.36
N ALA A 328 26.24 19.41 44.90
CA ALA A 328 24.92 20.01 44.76
C ALA A 328 24.90 21.00 43.58
N VAL A 329 23.95 20.83 42.67
CA VAL A 329 23.78 21.66 41.47
C VAL A 329 22.42 22.33 41.52
N GLY A 330 22.34 23.60 41.12
CA GLY A 330 21.08 24.35 41.14
C GLY A 330 20.06 23.81 40.13
N LYS A 331 18.81 23.60 40.59
CA LYS A 331 17.71 23.11 39.74
C LYS A 331 17.45 24.00 38.52
N GLU A 332 17.61 25.31 38.69
CA GLU A 332 17.43 26.33 37.64
C GLU A 332 18.38 26.15 36.45
N VAL A 333 19.51 25.46 36.64
CA VAL A 333 20.53 25.26 35.59
C VAL A 333 20.36 23.90 34.92
N VAL A 334 20.11 22.83 35.69
CA VAL A 334 20.12 21.46 35.14
C VAL A 334 18.77 21.02 34.59
N TYR A 335 17.64 21.44 35.18
CA TYR A 335 16.32 21.01 34.73
C TYR A 335 15.99 21.43 33.30
N PRO A 336 16.32 22.65 32.83
CA PRO A 336 16.15 23.02 31.43
C PRO A 336 16.97 22.15 30.47
N LEU A 337 18.18 21.74 30.88
CA LEU A 337 19.02 20.86 30.07
C LEU A 337 18.46 19.45 30.00
N PHE A 338 17.96 18.90 31.13
CA PHE A 338 17.30 17.60 31.14
C PHE A 338 15.98 17.59 30.37
N ASP A 339 15.19 18.67 30.45
CA ASP A 339 13.98 18.82 29.64
C ASP A 339 14.30 18.78 28.14
N ARG A 340 15.36 19.52 27.72
CA ARG A 340 15.85 19.49 26.35
C ARG A 340 16.32 18.09 25.92
N LEU A 341 17.06 17.37 26.77
CA LEU A 341 17.48 15.99 26.50
C LEU A 341 16.29 15.05 26.31
N GLY A 342 15.27 15.17 27.15
CA GLY A 342 14.03 14.41 27.02
C GLY A 342 13.34 14.65 25.67
N ALA A 343 13.18 15.92 25.28
CA ALA A 343 12.58 16.30 24.00
C ALA A 343 13.36 15.78 22.78
N LEU A 344 14.70 15.92 22.78
CA LEU A 344 15.57 15.41 21.72
C LEU A 344 15.46 13.89 21.58
N HIS A 345 15.42 13.16 22.71
CA HIS A 345 15.25 11.71 22.71
C HIS A 345 13.89 11.28 22.16
N THR A 346 12.82 11.99 22.51
CA THR A 346 11.49 11.73 21.94
C THR A 346 11.49 11.90 20.42
N GLY A 347 12.13 12.95 19.89
CA GLY A 347 12.29 13.15 18.45
C GLY A 347 13.05 12.01 17.77
N LEU A 348 14.14 11.56 18.38
CA LEU A 348 14.94 10.45 17.82
C LEU A 348 14.19 9.12 17.83
N HIS A 349 13.36 8.88 18.86
CA HIS A 349 12.49 7.70 18.93
C HIS A 349 11.39 7.73 17.86
N GLN A 350 10.86 8.92 17.53
CA GLN A 350 9.92 9.09 16.42
C GLN A 350 10.58 8.76 15.07
N GLU A 351 11.81 9.23 14.84
CA GLU A 351 12.55 8.85 13.62
C GLU A 351 12.78 7.34 13.54
N LEU A 352 13.11 6.68 14.65
CA LEU A 352 13.23 5.21 14.67
C LEU A 352 11.93 4.50 14.28
N ARG A 353 10.77 4.97 14.75
CA ARG A 353 9.47 4.43 14.34
C ARG A 353 9.27 4.59 12.83
N MET A 354 9.61 5.76 12.28
CA MET A 354 9.52 6.02 10.84
C MET A 354 10.52 5.19 10.02
N LEU A 355 11.69 4.87 10.55
CA LEU A 355 12.64 3.96 9.88
C LEU A 355 12.07 2.55 9.72
N VAL A 356 11.35 2.02 10.71
CA VAL A 356 10.67 0.72 10.59
C VAL A 356 9.61 0.75 9.48
N VAL A 357 8.89 1.86 9.35
CA VAL A 357 7.94 2.07 8.23
C VAL A 357 8.67 2.07 6.89
N ARG A 358 9.77 2.82 6.77
CA ARG A 358 10.61 2.87 5.55
C ARG A 358 11.16 1.48 5.17
N GLN A 359 11.58 0.68 6.16
CA GLN A 359 12.04 -0.70 5.94
C GLN A 359 10.93 -1.59 5.39
N ARG A 360 9.72 -1.56 5.96
CA ARG A 360 8.59 -2.36 5.49
C ARG A 360 8.19 -1.99 4.05
N LEU A 361 8.22 -0.69 3.72
CA LEU A 361 7.95 -0.22 2.36
C LEU A 361 9.03 -0.66 1.37
N TYR A 362 10.29 -0.67 1.80
CA TYR A 362 11.39 -1.23 1.01
C TYR A 362 11.18 -2.73 0.73
N ASP A 363 10.87 -3.50 1.78
CA ASP A 363 10.68 -4.95 1.65
C ASP A 363 9.54 -5.27 0.67
N GLU A 364 8.40 -4.55 0.75
CA GLU A 364 7.28 -4.68 -0.17
C GLU A 364 7.69 -4.33 -1.62
N LEU A 365 8.37 -3.20 -1.82
CA LEU A 365 8.85 -2.78 -3.14
C LEU A 365 9.85 -3.77 -3.73
N SER A 366 10.72 -4.34 -2.90
CA SER A 366 11.70 -5.36 -3.31
C SER A 366 11.01 -6.62 -3.82
N GLY A 367 9.92 -7.04 -3.16
CA GLY A 367 9.10 -8.16 -3.59
C GLY A 367 8.37 -7.89 -4.91
N LEU A 368 7.78 -6.69 -5.05
CA LEU A 368 7.02 -6.30 -6.25
C LEU A 368 7.89 -6.05 -7.48
N SER A 369 9.11 -5.55 -7.28
CA SER A 369 10.07 -5.25 -8.34
C SER A 369 10.92 -6.45 -8.77
N ALA A 370 10.79 -7.61 -8.10
CA ALA A 370 11.53 -8.81 -8.43
C ALA A 370 11.29 -9.30 -9.88
N LEU A 371 12.38 -9.70 -10.54
CA LEU A 371 12.32 -10.20 -11.92
C LEU A 371 11.64 -11.58 -11.96
N PRO A 372 10.72 -11.83 -12.90
CA PRO A 372 10.15 -13.16 -13.11
C PRO A 372 11.22 -14.12 -13.66
N PRO A 373 11.08 -15.44 -13.45
CA PRO A 373 12.07 -16.44 -13.89
C PRO A 373 12.26 -16.48 -15.43
N ASN A 374 11.26 -16.02 -16.19
CA ASN A 374 11.32 -15.93 -17.65
C ASN A 374 11.57 -14.48 -18.14
N SER A 375 12.14 -13.62 -17.30
CA SER A 375 12.42 -12.24 -17.68
C SER A 375 13.47 -12.19 -18.79
N VAL A 376 13.24 -11.29 -19.74
CA VAL A 376 14.19 -10.95 -20.80
C VAL A 376 15.51 -10.38 -20.25
N LEU A 377 15.50 -9.92 -18.99
CA LEU A 377 16.65 -9.36 -18.28
C LEU A 377 17.52 -10.41 -17.57
N LEU A 378 17.05 -11.64 -17.42
CA LEU A 378 17.85 -12.72 -16.84
C LEU A 378 18.81 -13.27 -17.90
N PRO A 379 20.07 -13.57 -17.53
CA PRO A 379 20.99 -14.23 -18.46
C PRO A 379 20.39 -15.60 -18.85
N SER A 380 20.25 -15.84 -20.15
CA SER A 380 19.82 -17.13 -20.68
C SER A 380 20.80 -18.21 -20.20
N THR A 381 20.34 -19.14 -19.37
CA THR A 381 21.11 -20.34 -19.05
C THR A 381 21.34 -21.10 -20.36
N PRO A 382 22.58 -21.48 -20.70
CA PRO A 382 22.81 -22.25 -21.92
C PRO A 382 22.13 -23.61 -21.77
N SER A 383 21.06 -23.83 -22.51
CA SER A 383 20.49 -25.16 -22.71
C SER A 383 21.55 -26.01 -23.41
N SER A 384 22.07 -27.00 -22.69
CA SER A 384 22.98 -28.01 -23.22
C SER A 384 22.26 -28.85 -24.28
N THR A 385 22.38 -28.46 -25.54
CA THR A 385 22.31 -29.32 -26.73
C THR A 385 22.54 -28.44 -27.95
N GLU A 386 23.79 -28.30 -28.37
CA GLU A 386 24.23 -28.52 -29.75
C GLU A 386 25.75 -28.27 -29.84
N SER A 387 26.44 -29.37 -30.13
CA SER A 387 27.85 -29.40 -30.53
C SER A 387 27.96 -28.91 -31.97
N GLY A 388 28.79 -27.90 -32.24
CA GLY A 388 29.11 -27.54 -33.62
C GLY A 388 29.77 -26.19 -33.83
N ALA A 389 31.08 -26.23 -34.06
CA ALA A 389 31.87 -25.26 -34.82
C ALA A 389 32.04 -23.82 -34.27
N SER A 390 33.16 -23.68 -33.57
CA SER A 390 33.96 -22.48 -33.43
C SER A 390 34.01 -21.64 -34.72
N LYS A 391 33.42 -20.44 -34.67
CA LYS A 391 33.88 -19.26 -35.42
C LYS A 391 33.91 -18.08 -34.45
N ARG A 392 35.14 -17.61 -34.16
CA ARG A 392 35.41 -16.32 -33.55
C ARG A 392 34.64 -15.23 -34.30
N SER A 393 33.56 -14.72 -33.71
CA SER A 393 33.04 -13.39 -34.04
C SER A 393 33.64 -12.40 -33.05
N THR A 394 34.39 -11.49 -33.62
CA THR A 394 34.98 -10.30 -33.02
C THR A 394 33.95 -9.52 -32.19
N ALA A 395 34.35 -9.14 -30.98
CA ALA A 395 33.69 -8.13 -30.19
C ALA A 395 33.63 -6.82 -30.98
N VAL A 396 32.45 -6.52 -31.53
CA VAL A 396 32.11 -5.23 -32.12
C VAL A 396 30.75 -4.84 -31.53
N GLY A 397 30.71 -3.70 -30.85
CA GLY A 397 29.45 -3.03 -30.53
C GLY A 397 28.99 -3.05 -29.06
N THR A 398 29.87 -2.76 -28.11
CA THR A 398 29.46 -2.23 -26.79
C THR A 398 29.53 -0.69 -26.72
N SER A 399 29.83 0.00 -27.82
CA SER A 399 30.07 1.45 -27.82
C SER A 399 28.79 2.30 -27.83
N THR A 400 27.66 1.87 -28.40
CA THR A 400 26.53 2.78 -28.66
C THR A 400 25.74 3.22 -27.42
N ALA A 401 25.79 2.46 -26.30
CA ALA A 401 25.14 2.86 -25.05
C ALA A 401 26.04 3.73 -24.15
N ALA A 402 27.36 3.49 -24.20
CA ALA A 402 28.34 4.36 -23.54
C ALA A 402 28.46 5.72 -24.25
N ASP A 403 28.29 5.75 -25.57
CA ASP A 403 28.31 6.98 -26.37
C ASP A 403 27.12 7.91 -26.06
N ALA A 404 25.96 7.39 -25.66
CA ALA A 404 24.81 8.24 -25.33
C ALA A 404 24.92 8.96 -23.97
N LEU A 405 25.80 8.49 -23.08
CA LEU A 405 26.16 9.21 -21.85
C LEU A 405 27.25 10.26 -22.11
N ALA A 406 27.90 10.26 -23.28
CA ALA A 406 29.02 11.13 -23.65
C ALA A 406 28.64 12.25 -24.64
N GLU A 407 27.35 12.53 -24.86
CA GLU A 407 26.94 13.63 -25.76
C GLU A 407 27.23 15.00 -25.12
N GLN A 408 28.18 15.73 -25.72
CA GLN A 408 28.29 17.19 -25.59
C GLN A 408 27.15 17.86 -26.40
N LEU A 409 26.86 19.13 -26.12
CA LEU A 409 25.89 19.90 -26.91
C LEU A 409 26.38 20.00 -28.36
N SER A 410 25.52 19.63 -29.33
CA SER A 410 25.82 19.79 -30.75
C SER A 410 25.84 21.27 -31.17
N GLU A 411 26.55 21.60 -32.24
CA GLU A 411 26.58 22.99 -32.77
C GLU A 411 25.18 23.52 -33.07
N THR A 412 24.27 22.63 -33.47
CA THR A 412 22.87 22.93 -33.75
C THR A 412 22.03 23.16 -32.48
N THR A 413 22.30 22.48 -31.36
CA THR A 413 21.64 22.82 -30.09
C THR A 413 22.18 24.13 -29.55
N LEU A 414 23.50 24.35 -29.61
CA LEU A 414 24.14 25.59 -29.18
C LEU A 414 23.60 26.80 -29.95
N ALA A 415 23.47 26.72 -31.27
CA ALA A 415 22.88 27.79 -32.07
C ALA A 415 21.42 28.09 -31.68
N GLY A 416 20.63 27.07 -31.35
CA GLY A 416 19.26 27.26 -30.85
C GLY A 416 19.21 27.90 -29.46
N LEU A 417 20.17 27.58 -28.59
CA LEU A 417 20.31 28.18 -27.27
C LEU A 417 20.81 29.64 -27.35
N ASP A 418 21.76 29.93 -28.23
CA ASP A 418 22.26 31.29 -28.47
C ASP A 418 21.15 32.18 -29.05
N ALA A 419 20.27 31.64 -29.89
CA ALA A 419 19.08 32.35 -30.37
C ALA A 419 18.10 32.71 -29.25
N LEU A 420 17.92 31.82 -28.26
CA LEU A 420 17.12 32.11 -27.07
C LEU A 420 17.74 33.21 -26.19
N GLU A 421 19.06 33.15 -25.96
CA GLU A 421 19.79 34.15 -25.15
C GLU A 421 19.82 35.53 -25.83
N ASN A 422 19.89 35.57 -27.16
CA ASN A 422 19.82 36.83 -27.93
C ASN A 422 18.39 37.39 -28.00
N GLY A 423 17.37 36.52 -28.04
CA GLY A 423 15.96 36.93 -28.01
C GLY A 423 15.53 37.53 -26.65
N SER A 424 16.02 36.99 -25.54
CA SER A 424 15.75 37.54 -24.20
C SER A 424 16.45 38.89 -23.96
N ARG A 425 17.64 39.10 -24.54
CA ARG A 425 18.35 40.40 -24.55
C ARG A 425 17.68 41.45 -25.43
N ALA A 426 17.06 41.06 -26.54
CA ALA A 426 16.31 41.99 -27.40
C ALA A 426 14.98 42.46 -26.78
N ALA A 427 14.33 41.61 -25.98
CA ALA A 427 13.08 41.93 -25.28
C ALA A 427 13.26 42.80 -24.03
N SER A 428 14.50 42.99 -23.55
CA SER A 428 14.82 43.82 -22.37
C SER A 428 15.29 45.24 -22.72
N GLY A 429 15.32 45.61 -24.01
CA GLY A 429 15.60 46.98 -24.47
C GLY A 429 14.31 47.79 -24.72
N ASP A 430 14.05 48.73 -23.82
CA ASP A 430 13.14 49.89 -23.94
C ASP A 430 11.72 49.69 -24.54
N GLY A 431 10.75 49.52 -23.62
CA GLY A 431 9.46 50.21 -23.69
C GLY A 431 8.29 49.53 -24.43
N ALA A 432 7.64 48.55 -23.80
CA ALA A 432 6.19 48.34 -23.93
C ALA A 432 5.65 47.48 -22.77
N ALA A 433 4.78 48.07 -21.96
CA ALA A 433 3.99 47.36 -20.98
C ALA A 433 2.79 46.67 -21.65
N ASP A 434 2.50 45.47 -21.15
CA ASP A 434 1.22 44.74 -21.26
C ASP A 434 0.92 44.01 -22.59
N ALA A 435 1.45 42.79 -22.69
CA ALA A 435 0.82 41.68 -23.40
C ALA A 435 1.13 40.37 -22.66
N GLY A 436 0.16 39.85 -21.91
CA GLY A 436 0.27 38.55 -21.26
C GLY A 436 0.40 37.40 -22.26
N GLY A 437 1.27 36.44 -21.93
CA GLY A 437 1.17 35.05 -22.42
C GLY A 437 2.01 34.69 -23.65
N SER A 438 3.33 34.68 -23.51
CA SER A 438 4.19 33.80 -24.31
C SER A 438 5.22 33.19 -23.36
N GLY A 439 5.10 31.88 -23.09
CA GLY A 439 6.00 31.17 -22.20
C GLY A 439 7.41 31.16 -22.76
N GLY A 440 8.24 32.11 -22.32
CA GLY A 440 9.65 32.18 -22.71
C GLY A 440 10.38 30.91 -22.29
N LEU A 441 11.13 30.33 -23.23
CA LEU A 441 12.03 29.22 -22.95
C LEU A 441 13.34 29.78 -22.38
N GLU A 442 13.74 29.28 -21.22
CA GLU A 442 15.02 29.63 -20.59
C GLU A 442 15.91 28.39 -20.44
N TYR A 443 17.19 28.51 -20.76
CA TYR A 443 18.15 27.42 -20.59
C TYR A 443 18.88 27.50 -19.25
N ILE A 444 18.80 26.43 -18.47
CA ILE A 444 19.46 26.30 -17.18
C ILE A 444 20.68 25.40 -17.35
N ARG A 445 21.85 25.97 -17.05
CA ARG A 445 23.11 25.22 -17.07
C ARG A 445 23.15 24.20 -15.93
N PRO A 446 23.69 23.00 -16.17
CA PRO A 446 23.75 21.98 -15.14
C PRO A 446 24.77 22.33 -14.06
N THR A 447 24.35 22.26 -12.79
CA THR A 447 25.23 22.47 -11.63
C THR A 447 26.21 21.31 -11.43
N SER A 448 25.81 20.08 -11.79
CA SER A 448 26.65 18.89 -11.73
C SER A 448 26.37 17.96 -12.92
N PRO A 449 27.41 17.33 -13.51
CA PRO A 449 27.25 16.49 -14.70
C PRO A 449 26.81 15.04 -14.39
N SER A 450 26.60 14.70 -13.12
CA SER A 450 26.33 13.34 -12.64
C SER A 450 25.02 13.19 -11.90
N GLN A 451 24.40 14.27 -11.44
CA GLN A 451 23.15 14.25 -10.67
C GLN A 451 22.08 15.09 -11.36
N LEU A 452 20.84 14.59 -11.35
CA LEU A 452 19.69 15.34 -11.82
C LEU A 452 19.32 16.42 -10.80
N GLN A 453 18.90 17.57 -11.29
CA GLN A 453 18.38 18.63 -10.44
C GLN A 453 17.07 18.17 -9.75
N PRO A 454 16.87 18.43 -8.45
CA PRO A 454 15.59 18.14 -7.80
C PRO A 454 14.48 19.01 -8.38
N GLY A 455 13.24 18.52 -8.35
CA GLY A 455 12.07 19.29 -8.81
C GLY A 455 11.88 19.36 -10.33
N LEU A 456 12.56 18.51 -11.10
CA LEU A 456 12.32 18.40 -12.54
C LEU A 456 10.89 17.95 -12.85
N ALA A 457 10.29 18.59 -13.86
CA ALA A 457 9.04 18.16 -14.44
C ALA A 457 9.17 16.74 -15.03
N LEU A 458 8.03 16.06 -15.15
CA LEU A 458 7.96 14.66 -15.59
C LEU A 458 8.82 13.71 -14.73
N ALA A 459 9.03 14.03 -13.44
CA ALA A 459 9.88 13.28 -12.52
C ALA A 459 11.29 12.98 -13.07
N GLY A 460 11.87 13.92 -13.83
CA GLY A 460 13.21 13.78 -14.43
C GLY A 460 13.29 12.86 -15.66
N PHE A 461 12.15 12.46 -16.23
CA PHE A 461 12.10 11.77 -17.53
C PHE A 461 12.09 12.75 -18.70
N CYS A 462 12.61 12.31 -19.85
CA CYS A 462 12.74 13.16 -21.03
C CYS A 462 11.41 13.35 -21.77
N ALA A 463 10.96 14.60 -21.87
CA ALA A 463 9.77 14.98 -22.64
C ALA A 463 9.91 14.67 -24.14
N GLY A 464 11.06 15.00 -24.74
CA GLY A 464 11.28 14.85 -26.18
C GLY A 464 11.29 13.38 -26.64
N THR A 465 11.85 12.46 -25.84
CA THR A 465 11.82 11.02 -26.18
C THR A 465 10.39 10.47 -26.17
N LEU A 466 9.54 10.92 -25.24
CA LEU A 466 8.13 10.53 -25.15
C LEU A 466 7.32 11.08 -26.32
N ALA A 467 7.58 12.32 -26.74
CA ALA A 467 6.88 12.97 -27.85
C ALA A 467 7.27 12.39 -29.22
N ARG A 468 8.58 12.24 -29.49
CA ARG A 468 9.10 11.80 -30.79
C ARG A 468 8.86 10.32 -31.09
N ARG A 469 8.72 9.49 -30.04
CA ARG A 469 8.56 8.03 -30.15
C ARG A 469 9.56 7.40 -31.14
N PRO A 470 10.87 7.51 -30.88
CA PRO A 470 11.92 7.14 -31.85
C PRO A 470 11.90 5.66 -32.27
N THR A 471 11.26 4.80 -31.48
CA THR A 471 11.27 3.34 -31.65
C THR A 471 9.92 2.77 -32.10
N GLY A 472 8.96 3.64 -32.49
CA GLY A 472 7.70 3.24 -33.11
C GLY A 472 6.46 3.83 -32.44
N ARG A 473 5.43 3.01 -32.24
CA ARG A 473 4.11 3.49 -31.74
C ARG A 473 4.06 3.70 -30.22
N TYR A 474 4.98 3.08 -29.48
CA TYR A 474 4.99 3.12 -28.01
C TYR A 474 5.89 4.26 -27.49
N PRO A 475 5.47 4.97 -26.44
CA PRO A 475 6.33 5.92 -25.76
C PRO A 475 7.51 5.18 -25.10
N LEU A 476 8.70 5.78 -25.17
CA LEU A 476 9.91 5.24 -24.55
C LEU A 476 10.27 6.09 -23.34
N LEU A 477 10.18 5.49 -22.15
CA LEU A 477 10.55 6.15 -20.90
C LEU A 477 12.07 6.13 -20.76
N ARG A 478 12.69 7.30 -20.81
CA ARG A 478 14.15 7.48 -20.68
C ARG A 478 14.45 8.64 -19.73
N ARG A 479 15.44 8.47 -18.87
CA ARG A 479 15.88 9.51 -17.93
C ARG A 479 16.59 10.65 -18.67
N ALA A 480 16.44 11.85 -18.14
CA ALA A 480 17.19 13.00 -18.62
C ALA A 480 18.69 12.80 -18.38
N ASN A 481 19.51 13.35 -19.27
CA ASN A 481 20.95 13.39 -19.13
C ASN A 481 21.33 14.76 -18.52
N PRO A 482 21.86 14.82 -17.29
CA PRO A 482 22.21 16.09 -16.65
C PRO A 482 23.29 16.86 -17.42
N ARG A 483 24.08 16.22 -18.29
CA ARG A 483 25.14 16.88 -19.07
C ARG A 483 24.61 17.83 -20.14
N LEU A 484 23.38 17.63 -20.62
CA LEU A 484 22.76 18.48 -21.65
C LEU A 484 22.14 19.76 -21.07
N GLY A 485 22.07 19.88 -19.74
CA GLY A 485 21.33 20.97 -19.07
C GLY A 485 19.82 20.78 -19.13
N TYR A 486 19.09 21.85 -18.80
CA TYR A 486 17.64 21.83 -18.65
C TYR A 486 16.98 23.02 -19.36
N LEU A 487 15.71 22.89 -19.73
CA LEU A 487 14.91 23.98 -20.28
C LEU A 487 13.74 24.30 -19.35
N ALA A 488 13.61 25.55 -18.94
CA ALA A 488 12.44 26.05 -18.22
C ALA A 488 11.36 26.52 -19.21
N TYR A 489 10.13 26.10 -18.98
CA TYR A 489 8.95 26.47 -19.76
C TYR A 489 7.72 26.45 -18.86
N GLN A 490 6.92 27.53 -18.83
CA GLN A 490 5.70 27.65 -18.03
C GLN A 490 5.89 27.22 -16.55
N ASP A 491 6.84 27.85 -15.86
CA ASP A 491 7.17 27.61 -14.45
C ASP A 491 7.68 26.19 -14.10
N LYS A 492 8.01 25.39 -15.12
CA LYS A 492 8.49 24.01 -14.97
C LYS A 492 9.82 23.81 -15.68
N VAL A 493 10.69 23.00 -15.08
CA VAL A 493 12.02 22.69 -15.63
C VAL A 493 12.02 21.27 -16.22
N TYR A 494 12.39 21.15 -17.49
CA TYR A 494 12.40 19.89 -18.25
C TYR A 494 13.83 19.45 -18.55
N GLY A 495 14.09 18.15 -18.41
CA GLY A 495 15.36 17.52 -18.79
C GLY A 495 15.26 16.71 -20.08
N PHE A 496 16.38 16.55 -20.79
CA PHE A 496 16.44 15.86 -22.08
C PHE A 496 17.46 14.73 -22.10
N ALA A 497 17.16 13.65 -22.82
CA ALA A 497 18.04 12.49 -22.90
C ALA A 497 19.06 12.59 -24.05
N THR A 498 18.68 13.24 -25.15
CA THR A 498 19.53 13.39 -26.35
C THR A 498 19.44 14.82 -26.89
N ASN A 499 20.45 15.26 -27.64
CA ASN A 499 20.43 16.55 -28.32
C ASN A 499 19.21 16.71 -29.25
N ALA A 500 18.83 15.65 -29.96
CA ALA A 500 17.66 15.66 -30.85
C ALA A 500 16.34 15.87 -30.10
N ASP A 501 16.21 15.34 -28.88
CA ASP A 501 15.03 15.53 -28.04
C ASP A 501 14.93 16.98 -27.54
N MET A 502 16.07 17.58 -27.20
CA MET A 502 16.14 18.98 -26.79
C MET A 502 15.80 19.93 -27.95
N GLN A 503 16.30 19.67 -29.16
CA GLN A 503 15.98 20.46 -30.35
C GLN A 503 14.50 20.41 -30.73
N ALA A 504 13.88 19.22 -30.65
CA ALA A 504 12.46 19.09 -30.93
C ALA A 504 11.61 19.91 -29.95
N PHE A 505 12.00 19.96 -28.67
CA PHE A 505 11.32 20.77 -27.67
C PHE A 505 11.57 22.28 -27.85
N LEU A 506 12.78 22.68 -28.27
CA LEU A 506 13.08 24.07 -28.61
C LEU A 506 12.25 24.57 -29.81
N ALA A 507 11.98 23.69 -30.78
CA ALA A 507 11.19 24.03 -31.96
C ALA A 507 9.69 24.17 -31.67
N ASP A 508 9.11 23.24 -30.90
CA ASP A 508 7.71 23.27 -30.50
C ASP A 508 7.48 22.65 -29.10
N PRO A 509 7.59 23.45 -28.03
CA PRO A 509 7.42 22.96 -26.66
C PRO A 509 5.96 22.55 -26.38
N ALA A 510 4.98 23.30 -26.90
CA ALA A 510 3.57 23.04 -26.66
C ALA A 510 3.10 21.74 -27.35
N GLY A 511 3.52 21.52 -28.60
CA GLY A 511 3.24 20.27 -29.32
C GLY A 511 3.88 19.05 -28.66
N CYS A 512 5.11 19.18 -28.16
CA CYS A 512 5.77 18.11 -27.41
C CYS A 512 4.97 17.71 -26.16
N LEU A 513 4.50 18.69 -25.37
CA LEU A 513 3.68 18.41 -24.18
C LEU A 513 2.32 17.81 -24.54
N ALA A 514 1.68 18.26 -25.61
CA ALA A 514 0.43 17.69 -26.09
C ALA A 514 0.59 16.21 -26.54
N GLU A 515 1.71 15.86 -27.16
CA GLU A 515 2.03 14.47 -27.50
C GLU A 515 2.31 13.61 -26.26
N VAL A 516 2.92 14.17 -25.20
CA VAL A 516 3.08 13.50 -23.90
C VAL A 516 1.72 13.20 -23.28
N ASP A 517 0.80 14.18 -23.26
CA ASP A 517 -0.58 13.97 -22.79
C ASP A 517 -1.32 12.92 -23.64
N GLY A 518 -1.11 12.93 -24.96
CA GLY A 518 -1.61 11.92 -25.87
C GLY A 518 -1.07 10.52 -25.55
N ALA A 519 0.21 10.40 -25.18
CA ALA A 519 0.82 9.14 -24.78
C ALA A 519 0.22 8.60 -23.47
N VAL A 520 0.00 9.48 -22.47
CA VAL A 520 -0.66 9.12 -21.20
C VAL A 520 -2.10 8.66 -21.41
N ARG A 521 -2.84 9.26 -22.35
CA ARG A 521 -4.21 8.81 -22.69
C ARG A 521 -4.23 7.40 -23.31
N ARG A 522 -3.22 7.05 -24.12
CA ARG A 522 -3.10 5.71 -24.72
C ARG A 522 -2.66 4.65 -23.70
N GLU A 523 -1.74 5.03 -22.82
CA GLU A 523 -1.18 4.17 -21.78
C GLU A 523 -1.23 4.90 -20.42
N PRO A 524 -2.36 4.79 -19.68
CA PRO A 524 -2.56 5.50 -18.40
C PRO A 524 -1.56 5.14 -17.31
N LEU A 525 -0.89 3.99 -17.42
CA LEU A 525 0.19 3.58 -16.52
C LEU A 525 1.37 4.56 -16.50
N LEU A 526 1.52 5.41 -17.53
CA LEU A 526 2.56 6.45 -17.60
C LEU A 526 2.29 7.67 -16.72
N ALA A 527 1.05 7.91 -16.30
CA ALA A 527 0.70 9.12 -15.56
C ALA A 527 1.52 9.25 -14.26
N ARG A 528 1.52 8.20 -13.44
CA ARG A 528 2.19 8.16 -12.13
C ARG A 528 3.74 8.23 -12.21
N PRO A 529 4.43 7.49 -13.09
CA PRO A 529 5.88 7.62 -13.22
C PRO A 529 6.32 8.99 -13.72
N LEU A 530 5.47 9.70 -14.46
CA LEU A 530 5.72 11.06 -14.91
C LEU A 530 5.25 12.13 -13.90
N GLY A 531 4.62 11.76 -12.78
CA GLY A 531 4.03 12.73 -11.86
C GLY A 531 2.92 13.57 -12.49
N LEU A 532 2.24 13.05 -13.50
CA LEU A 532 1.10 13.68 -14.18
C LEU A 532 -0.22 13.18 -13.60
N PRO A 533 -1.29 14.01 -13.63
CA PRO A 533 -2.61 13.56 -13.23
C PRO A 533 -3.09 12.42 -14.16
N PRO A 534 -3.87 11.47 -13.64
CA PRO A 534 -4.42 10.40 -14.47
C PRO A 534 -5.36 10.98 -15.53
N PRO A 535 -5.46 10.33 -16.72
CA PRO A 535 -6.29 10.84 -17.82
C PRO A 535 -7.78 10.88 -17.48
N ARG A 536 -8.21 10.10 -16.48
CA ARG A 536 -9.55 10.14 -15.88
C ARG A 536 -9.42 10.06 -14.37
N THR A 537 -10.34 10.71 -13.67
CA THR A 537 -10.44 10.67 -12.20
C THR A 537 -10.73 9.26 -11.68
N THR A 538 -11.43 8.42 -12.46
CA THR A 538 -11.70 7.02 -12.11
C THR A 538 -10.46 6.14 -12.12
N ALA A 539 -9.43 6.50 -12.90
CA ALA A 539 -8.16 5.77 -12.97
C ALA A 539 -7.12 6.28 -11.97
N ASP A 540 -7.51 7.18 -11.06
CA ASP A 540 -6.64 7.57 -9.96
C ASP A 540 -6.53 6.44 -8.93
N VAL A 541 -5.30 6.12 -8.52
CA VAL A 541 -5.04 5.06 -7.53
C VAL A 541 -5.72 5.41 -6.20
N HIS A 542 -5.68 6.67 -5.78
CA HIS A 542 -6.26 7.08 -4.51
C HIS A 542 -7.79 6.94 -4.52
N ALA A 543 -8.43 7.37 -5.61
CA ALA A 543 -9.87 7.16 -5.82
C ALA A 543 -10.25 5.67 -5.82
N VAL A 544 -9.44 4.80 -6.45
CA VAL A 544 -9.66 3.35 -6.45
C VAL A 544 -9.55 2.76 -5.04
N LEU A 545 -8.52 3.12 -4.27
CA LEU A 545 -8.35 2.66 -2.89
C LEU A 545 -9.48 3.14 -1.98
N GLN A 546 -9.97 4.36 -2.19
CA GLN A 546 -11.10 4.90 -1.45
C GLN A 546 -12.40 4.18 -1.83
N ALA A 547 -12.67 3.99 -3.12
CA ALA A 547 -13.84 3.26 -3.60
C ALA A 547 -13.86 1.81 -3.10
N MET A 548 -12.69 1.18 -2.99
CA MET A 548 -12.52 -0.18 -2.48
C MET A 548 -12.43 -0.24 -0.94
N SER A 549 -12.53 0.89 -0.24
CA SER A 549 -12.64 0.89 1.21
C SER A 549 -13.97 0.26 1.67
N GLY A 550 -13.91 -0.48 2.77
CA GLY A 550 -15.04 -1.21 3.36
C GLY A 550 -15.08 -2.70 2.97
N THR A 551 -16.08 -3.41 3.50
CA THR A 551 -16.21 -4.86 3.28
C THR A 551 -16.83 -5.16 1.91
N LEU A 552 -16.15 -6.01 1.14
CA LEU A 552 -16.73 -6.59 -0.07
C LEU A 552 -17.83 -7.58 0.34
N LYS A 553 -19.06 -7.34 -0.12
CA LYS A 553 -20.15 -8.29 0.06
C LYS A 553 -19.92 -9.46 -0.90
N VAL A 554 -19.79 -10.66 -0.35
CA VAL A 554 -19.66 -11.90 -1.11
C VAL A 554 -20.89 -12.75 -0.80
N ASP A 555 -21.55 -13.26 -1.84
CA ASP A 555 -22.62 -14.24 -1.67
C ASP A 555 -22.00 -15.56 -1.20
N PHE A 556 -22.25 -15.92 0.06
CA PHE A 556 -21.80 -17.18 0.66
C PHE A 556 -23.00 -18.10 0.90
N GLY A 557 -23.07 -19.19 0.14
CA GLY A 557 -24.03 -20.26 0.38
C GLY A 557 -23.51 -21.18 1.48
N CYS A 558 -24.06 -21.08 2.68
CA CYS A 558 -23.85 -22.07 3.74
C CYS A 558 -24.97 -23.10 3.66
N GLN A 559 -24.65 -24.36 3.32
CA GLN A 559 -25.58 -25.46 3.56
C GLN A 559 -25.51 -25.76 5.05
N THR A 560 -26.50 -25.31 5.81
CA THR A 560 -26.65 -25.74 7.20
C THR A 560 -26.79 -27.27 7.22
N PRO A 561 -25.89 -28.02 7.89
CA PRO A 561 -26.11 -29.45 8.06
C PRO A 561 -27.45 -29.64 8.77
N VAL A 562 -28.36 -30.40 8.16
CA VAL A 562 -29.73 -30.64 8.71
C VAL A 562 -29.65 -31.39 10.06
N HIS A 563 -28.52 -32.04 10.32
CA HIS A 563 -28.19 -32.63 11.60
C HIS A 563 -26.80 -32.17 12.02
N PHE A 564 -26.73 -31.21 12.94
CA PHE A 564 -25.57 -31.13 13.80
C PHE A 564 -25.47 -32.48 14.53
N LEU A 565 -24.29 -33.12 14.53
CA LEU A 565 -23.99 -34.17 15.51
C LEU A 565 -23.80 -33.50 16.87
N GLU A 566 -24.87 -32.89 17.37
CA GLU A 566 -24.99 -32.52 18.77
C GLU A 566 -25.07 -33.82 19.55
N ARG A 567 -23.93 -34.35 19.99
CA ARG A 567 -23.81 -35.16 21.22
C ARG A 567 -22.37 -35.61 21.40
N ASN A 568 -21.59 -34.75 22.05
CA ASN A 568 -20.72 -35.22 23.11
C ASN A 568 -21.49 -35.12 24.45
N MET A 569 -22.72 -35.66 24.49
CA MET A 569 -23.41 -35.84 25.77
C MET A 569 -22.86 -37.12 26.36
N ASP A 570 -21.95 -36.97 27.30
CA ASP A 570 -21.53 -38.06 28.16
C ASP A 570 -22.75 -38.51 28.99
N LYS A 571 -23.28 -39.69 28.67
CA LYS A 571 -24.43 -40.28 29.38
C LYS A 571 -24.05 -40.70 30.80
N ASP A 572 -22.76 -40.84 31.09
CA ASP A 572 -22.22 -41.21 32.39
C ASP A 572 -21.87 -39.97 33.23
N TYR A 573 -22.05 -38.77 32.68
CA TYR A 573 -21.83 -37.52 33.41
C TYR A 573 -22.85 -37.34 34.53
N GLU A 574 -22.35 -37.24 35.76
CA GLU A 574 -23.12 -36.95 36.96
C GLU A 574 -22.47 -35.77 37.70
N TRP A 575 -23.22 -34.68 37.88
CA TRP A 575 -22.71 -33.46 38.53
C TRP A 575 -22.42 -33.65 40.03
N ASN A 576 -23.00 -34.69 40.65
CA ASN A 576 -22.90 -34.95 42.08
C ASN A 576 -21.84 -36.01 42.39
N VAL A 577 -20.75 -35.57 43.00
CA VAL A 577 -19.61 -36.42 43.42
C VAL A 577 -20.04 -37.57 44.35
N TRP A 578 -21.07 -37.39 45.18
CA TRP A 578 -21.57 -38.45 46.06
C TRP A 578 -22.35 -39.53 45.30
N ALA A 579 -23.00 -39.18 44.19
CA ALA A 579 -23.65 -40.16 43.31
C ALA A 579 -22.60 -41.06 42.64
N LEU A 580 -21.52 -40.45 42.12
CA LEU A 580 -20.38 -41.16 41.54
C LEU A 580 -19.73 -42.11 42.57
N ARG A 581 -19.54 -41.65 43.81
CA ARG A 581 -18.97 -42.48 44.88
C ARG A 581 -19.86 -43.67 45.25
N ARG A 582 -21.19 -43.48 45.32
CA ARG A 582 -22.14 -44.58 45.53
C ARG A 582 -22.14 -45.58 44.36
N ARG A 583 -22.07 -45.10 43.12
CA ARG A 583 -21.99 -45.95 41.92
C ARG A 583 -20.69 -46.76 41.90
N ALA A 584 -19.56 -46.16 42.27
CA ALA A 584 -18.28 -46.85 42.40
C ALA A 584 -18.29 -47.93 43.49
N LEU A 585 -18.86 -47.62 44.67
CA LEU A 585 -19.04 -48.60 45.75
C LEU A 585 -19.99 -49.74 45.33
N ALA A 586 -21.05 -49.44 44.59
CA ALA A 586 -21.96 -50.46 44.07
C ALA A 586 -21.25 -51.40 43.06
N LEU A 587 -20.41 -50.86 42.18
CA LEU A 587 -19.59 -51.65 41.25
C LEU A 587 -18.52 -52.49 41.95
N ALA A 588 -17.88 -51.96 42.99
CA ALA A 588 -16.95 -52.72 43.83
C ALA A 588 -17.67 -53.88 44.52
N ASN A 589 -18.84 -53.60 45.13
CA ASN A 589 -19.68 -54.63 45.73
C ASN A 589 -20.20 -55.66 44.72
N LEU A 590 -20.36 -55.30 43.43
CA LEU A 590 -20.72 -56.25 42.37
C LEU A 590 -19.54 -57.14 41.98
N ARG A 591 -18.30 -56.67 42.06
CA ARG A 591 -17.11 -57.50 41.85
C ARG A 591 -16.95 -58.58 42.92
N ASP A 592 -17.35 -58.27 44.15
CA ASP A 592 -17.29 -59.22 45.27
C ASP A 592 -18.51 -60.17 45.31
N LYS A 593 -19.50 -59.97 44.42
CA LYS A 593 -20.67 -60.84 44.30
C LYS A 593 -20.44 -61.88 43.21
N ALA A 594 -20.37 -63.14 43.60
CA ALA A 594 -20.36 -64.27 42.66
C ALA A 594 -21.75 -64.45 42.03
N THR A 595 -21.85 -64.32 40.71
CA THR A 595 -23.07 -64.66 39.96
C THR A 595 -23.19 -66.17 39.79
N HIS A 596 -24.35 -66.74 40.12
CA HIS A 596 -24.58 -68.19 40.07
C HIS A 596 -25.05 -68.72 38.68
N SER A 597 -24.96 -67.92 37.62
CA SER A 597 -25.34 -68.33 36.26
C SER A 597 -24.41 -67.74 35.22
N ALA A 598 -23.72 -68.61 34.47
CA ALA A 598 -22.91 -68.24 33.32
C ALA A 598 -23.80 -68.20 32.07
N GLN A 599 -24.03 -67.01 31.51
CA GLN A 599 -24.45 -66.85 30.13
C GLN A 599 -23.21 -66.46 29.32
N THR A 600 -22.80 -67.30 28.37
CA THR A 600 -21.60 -67.12 27.56
C THR A 600 -21.82 -66.12 26.41
N ALA A 601 -20.72 -65.51 25.97
CA ALA A 601 -20.66 -64.48 24.91
C ALA A 601 -21.21 -64.92 23.54
N GLU A 602 -21.46 -66.21 23.33
CA GLU A 602 -22.03 -66.76 22.08
C GLU A 602 -23.50 -66.37 21.85
N SER A 603 -24.22 -65.91 22.87
CA SER A 603 -25.62 -65.48 22.72
C SER A 603 -25.79 -64.17 21.93
N HIS A 604 -24.71 -63.38 21.78
CA HIS A 604 -24.75 -62.08 21.10
C HIS A 604 -24.74 -62.20 19.55
N PHE A 605 -24.36 -63.36 19.00
CA PHE A 605 -24.22 -63.56 17.55
C PHE A 605 -25.49 -64.04 16.83
N LYS A 606 -26.64 -64.12 17.51
CA LYS A 606 -27.92 -64.55 16.90
C LYS A 606 -28.80 -63.42 16.36
N ARG A 607 -28.28 -62.19 16.23
CA ARG A 607 -29.00 -61.08 15.58
C ARG A 607 -28.26 -60.64 14.33
N GLU A 608 -28.82 -60.93 13.16
CA GLU A 608 -28.45 -60.27 11.92
C GLU A 608 -28.95 -58.83 11.95
N ASN A 609 -28.02 -57.87 11.85
CA ASN A 609 -28.32 -56.45 11.67
C ASN A 609 -27.87 -56.06 10.26
N GLU A 610 -28.80 -55.87 9.34
CA GLU A 610 -28.51 -55.29 8.03
C GLU A 610 -28.39 -53.77 8.18
N THR A 611 -27.24 -53.20 7.81
CA THR A 611 -27.07 -51.74 7.72
C THR A 611 -27.16 -51.29 6.26
N GLN A 612 -28.18 -50.50 5.93
CA GLN A 612 -28.30 -49.86 4.63
C GLN A 612 -27.29 -48.70 4.52
N VAL A 613 -26.43 -48.75 3.50
CA VAL A 613 -25.53 -47.65 3.13
C VAL A 613 -26.22 -46.76 2.08
N TRP A 614 -26.44 -45.49 2.41
CA TRP A 614 -26.89 -44.47 1.45
C TRP A 614 -25.67 -43.77 0.84
N ARG A 615 -25.47 -43.91 -0.48
CA ARG A 615 -24.45 -43.15 -1.21
C ARG A 615 -24.90 -41.70 -1.41
N PRO A 616 -24.00 -40.70 -1.36
CA PRO A 616 -24.33 -39.33 -1.73
C PRO A 616 -24.88 -39.27 -3.17
N ARG A 617 -25.94 -38.48 -3.39
CA ARG A 617 -26.50 -38.26 -4.73
C ARG A 617 -25.68 -37.23 -5.50
N ASP A 618 -25.60 -37.42 -6.82
CA ASP A 618 -25.04 -36.44 -7.75
C ASP A 618 -25.86 -35.15 -7.77
N ALA A 619 -25.18 -34.03 -7.56
CA ALA A 619 -25.79 -32.71 -7.51
C ALA A 619 -26.10 -32.21 -8.93
N THR A 620 -27.39 -32.10 -9.26
CA THR A 620 -27.87 -31.34 -10.42
C THR A 620 -28.38 -29.99 -9.94
N VAL A 621 -27.93 -28.91 -10.59
CA VAL A 621 -28.36 -27.54 -10.27
C VAL A 621 -29.75 -27.31 -10.81
N GLN A 622 -30.73 -27.13 -9.91
CA GLN A 622 -32.08 -26.74 -10.28
C GLN A 622 -32.10 -25.23 -10.57
N THR A 623 -32.28 -24.84 -11.82
CA THR A 623 -32.56 -23.43 -12.15
C THR A 623 -33.92 -23.02 -11.58
N ARG A 624 -33.98 -21.81 -11.03
CA ARG A 624 -35.16 -21.26 -10.36
C ARG A 624 -36.23 -20.92 -11.40
N VAL A 625 -37.25 -21.77 -11.56
CA VAL A 625 -38.48 -21.39 -12.29
C VAL A 625 -39.27 -20.43 -11.39
N SER A 626 -39.30 -19.14 -11.73
CA SER A 626 -40.14 -18.16 -11.03
C SER A 626 -41.60 -18.34 -11.46
N LYS A 627 -42.34 -19.16 -10.70
CA LYS A 627 -43.79 -19.29 -10.88
C LYS A 627 -44.49 -18.18 -10.09
N GLY A 628 -44.95 -17.14 -10.78
CA GLY A 628 -45.83 -16.13 -10.16
C GLY A 628 -47.20 -16.74 -9.85
N GLN A 629 -47.62 -16.74 -8.58
CA GLN A 629 -49.00 -17.03 -8.21
C GLN A 629 -49.85 -15.78 -8.47
N SER A 630 -50.59 -15.75 -9.58
CA SER A 630 -51.65 -14.76 -9.77
C SER A 630 -52.90 -15.26 -9.02
N MET A 631 -53.46 -14.44 -8.13
CA MET A 631 -54.73 -14.75 -7.47
C MET A 631 -55.88 -14.73 -8.50
N PRO A 632 -56.82 -15.69 -8.44
CA PRO A 632 -58.00 -15.68 -9.30
C PRO A 632 -58.82 -14.39 -9.08
N ARG A 633 -59.20 -13.72 -10.18
CA ARG A 633 -60.02 -12.50 -10.10
C ARG A 633 -61.49 -12.89 -9.97
N LYS A 634 -62.10 -12.51 -8.85
CA LYS A 634 -63.54 -12.67 -8.62
C LYS A 634 -64.28 -11.44 -9.15
N LEU A 635 -65.12 -11.62 -10.16
CA LEU A 635 -65.96 -10.57 -10.75
C LEU A 635 -67.43 -10.89 -10.46
N GLN A 636 -68.21 -9.86 -10.11
CA GLN A 636 -69.66 -9.98 -10.04
C GLN A 636 -70.26 -9.21 -11.20
N TYR A 637 -71.05 -9.90 -12.00
CA TYR A 637 -71.77 -9.32 -13.13
C TYR A 637 -73.27 -9.45 -12.88
N VAL A 638 -73.99 -8.35 -13.07
CA VAL A 638 -75.46 -8.33 -12.94
C VAL A 638 -76.06 -8.39 -14.34
N ALA A 639 -76.66 -9.53 -14.66
CA ALA A 639 -77.32 -9.78 -15.94
C ALA A 639 -78.82 -9.51 -15.84
N GLY A 640 -79.44 -9.09 -16.95
CA GLY A 640 -80.89 -8.87 -17.04
C GLY A 640 -81.37 -7.45 -16.76
N LEU A 641 -80.46 -6.45 -16.67
CA LEU A 641 -80.83 -5.03 -16.51
C LEU A 641 -81.28 -4.35 -17.81
N ARG A 642 -81.02 -4.95 -18.98
CA ARG A 642 -81.47 -4.46 -20.29
C ARG A 642 -82.00 -5.65 -21.10
N GLY A 643 -83.31 -5.84 -21.11
CA GLY A 643 -84.02 -6.92 -21.81
C GLY A 643 -85.53 -6.71 -21.75
N ALA A 644 -86.30 -7.60 -22.39
CA ALA A 644 -87.77 -7.58 -22.37
C ALA A 644 -88.33 -7.60 -20.93
N PRO A 645 -89.53 -7.03 -20.67
CA PRO A 645 -90.05 -6.77 -19.32
C PRO A 645 -90.21 -8.02 -18.42
N ASP A 646 -90.12 -9.22 -18.98
CA ASP A 646 -90.28 -10.50 -18.24
C ASP A 646 -88.95 -11.10 -17.74
N VAL A 647 -87.80 -10.46 -18.01
CA VAL A 647 -86.47 -10.97 -17.62
C VAL A 647 -86.13 -10.57 -16.18
N LYS A 648 -85.98 -11.57 -15.29
CA LYS A 648 -85.59 -11.37 -13.89
C LYS A 648 -84.08 -11.08 -13.78
N MET A 649 -83.73 -10.10 -12.94
CA MET A 649 -82.34 -9.75 -12.62
C MET A 649 -81.64 -10.92 -11.93
N ASN A 650 -80.49 -11.33 -12.48
CA ASN A 650 -79.63 -12.38 -11.91
C ASN A 650 -78.21 -11.85 -11.69
N VAL A 651 -77.69 -12.06 -10.48
CA VAL A 651 -76.29 -11.73 -10.15
C VAL A 651 -75.44 -12.98 -10.36
N VAL A 652 -74.57 -12.95 -11.36
CA VAL A 652 -73.64 -14.02 -11.67
C VAL A 652 -72.28 -13.68 -11.07
N ARG A 653 -71.75 -14.57 -10.22
CA ARG A 653 -70.41 -14.44 -9.65
C ARG A 653 -69.47 -15.36 -10.42
N LEU A 654 -68.44 -14.78 -11.03
CA LEU A 654 -67.45 -15.49 -11.84
C LEU A 654 -66.09 -15.42 -11.15
N GLU A 655 -65.44 -16.56 -11.01
CA GLU A 655 -64.04 -16.64 -10.61
C GLU A 655 -63.22 -16.99 -11.86
N LEU A 656 -62.41 -16.04 -12.31
CA LEU A 656 -61.55 -16.20 -13.49
C LEU A 656 -60.15 -16.56 -13.03
N GLU A 657 -59.74 -17.81 -13.27
CA GLU A 657 -58.33 -18.19 -13.21
C GLU A 657 -57.61 -17.64 -14.43
N LEU A 658 -56.86 -16.55 -14.24
CA LEU A 658 -55.97 -16.03 -15.25
C LEU A 658 -54.74 -16.95 -15.35
N GLY A 659 -54.91 -18.09 -16.01
CA GLY A 659 -53.79 -18.91 -16.47
C GLY A 659 -52.89 -18.07 -17.38
N GLN A 660 -51.57 -18.19 -17.23
CA GLN A 660 -50.61 -17.34 -17.94
C GLN A 660 -50.76 -17.46 -19.46
N PRO A 661 -50.63 -16.35 -20.22
CA PRO A 661 -50.56 -16.40 -21.67
C PRO A 661 -49.24 -17.09 -22.08
N HIS A 662 -49.38 -18.25 -22.72
CA HIS A 662 -48.44 -18.89 -23.65
C HIS A 662 -46.93 -18.78 -23.38
N GLN A 663 -46.32 -19.88 -22.94
CA GLN A 663 -44.94 -20.23 -23.29
C GLN A 663 -45.00 -21.27 -24.42
N HIS A 664 -44.67 -20.85 -25.63
CA HIS A 664 -44.00 -21.70 -26.62
C HIS A 664 -42.54 -21.28 -26.67
#